data_AF-A0A9D5PKR8-F1
#
_entry.id   AF-A0A9D5PKR8-F1
#
_cell.length_a   1.000
_cell.length_b   1.000
_cell.length_c   1.000
_cell.angle_alpha   90.00
_cell.angle_beta   90.00
_cell.angle_gamma   90.00
#
_symmetry.space_group_name_H-M   'P 1'
#
loop_
_entity.id
_entity.type
_entity.pdbx_description
1 polymer ?
#
loop_
_entity_poly.entity_id
_entity_poly.type
_entity_poly.pdbx_seq_one_letter_code
_entity_poly.pdbx_strand_id
1 'polypeptide(L)'
;MSKFVYKGEVLKSQGVYWEDVYVYSGGSVDNIAVFSGNMHIYQGGSAYVPGITHGAMDLNGKAVSACVYSSGYLHVSSGGIATDAIIVHGSSYAHVYDGGSMARTSTLMGTVIGSSGSMITDTYMLGGGVYVYSGSIIKNTLKISGSMAICGGSSINITQSAGITYVYSGGKAVSNFISNGNMNVYSNGTAEQNNIIGNGRLNVFSGGTATKTTLHNGINSLLKGGLYISSNGVASDTTVNSGGILCVDNGGVHRGYMQIADGAVVSASIYGVIDFTVSNRTAADGYLINNLSLIQGNASYTITVANDQAKGIYKLADNAAAFNSTVSIGNGSVNYGKLAVGQALDYNNLTYSLSNDSGKLHLVVSDYVPPVVVNKADLIIDTISTDISTAYTSQSVTVSFTIKNSGNAAAGATEAYIYDGNTLLGKVSVGALAVGGAFSGTFTIAAGKLSVGTHTLTVVADGGNVVAESNESNNSAAQSLNVTAPPAATHDIREYIPEGWESGLVIAHKKGNWESAEKMGTYEDTVITNEDDVFISFGVTDDTAASAHPTFQSALYIDGVYVTAWNSESSTKHNRFVVDYNYGKLSVGTHTIKMVHDSTNLVSEINENNNVVTKTIVVERAVHDIKPYAPDDWSNSIVINNNGSYKDSSVNTKDNVYVNVAFEDDSNAAYIHEFYTAVYLDGKYVDSYVCRSDKESDNWFHNNEPLNLGKLSIGEHTITLKTDYYNDVAESNESNNTITRKFVVAAPPVVYDDAVHFKNNSLSKTALTNSADGKTASGQLTGFIGKGDAEDYFHVVTNGPAQSTISLSGLTCKAKVTLYDANKKKIKTYSLKGNGTIYSGYLPGDYYVAVTSADKGKGKYNTNYSVNINAVYAPGDAAKNNSFNEAAASASKLATANTFSGWVGMGDIADYYKFTNVSGEKLSFTVTGVTAKLKLTVYDRNLKKVKSVSIKKDGTYLTNLLVNGDFFVAVESSDKGKKQHSNYNISVKADIFPVEAKFNNDRSHASNLAQSGNGVVNTWDGVDAQIDDWVGFGDKSDYFAFEMTKAEKIDFNLELDDDNLKVGKAVKVTLYNAAGKKVALDKLMTTKKDLAIGKYFVEVSTSNEKKYLSGYNLDITIC
;
A
#
# COMPACT_ATOMS: atom_id res chain seq x y z
N MET A 1 -31.49 -15.27 11.96
CA MET A 1 -31.73 -16.56 12.64
C MET A 1 -30.38 -17.24 12.83
N SER A 2 -30.16 -17.92 13.94
CA SER A 2 -28.83 -18.22 14.49
C SER A 2 -28.28 -19.62 14.18
N LYS A 3 -27.03 -19.64 13.70
CA LYS A 3 -25.84 -20.39 14.17
C LYS A 3 -25.97 -21.92 14.29
N PHE A 4 -25.35 -22.66 13.38
CA PHE A 4 -24.94 -24.05 13.66
C PHE A 4 -23.84 -24.04 14.73
N VAL A 5 -24.16 -24.58 15.91
CA VAL A 5 -23.29 -24.63 17.08
C VAL A 5 -22.98 -26.09 17.40
N TYR A 6 -21.72 -26.49 17.23
CA TYR A 6 -21.29 -27.86 17.52
C TYR A 6 -20.50 -27.89 18.83
N LYS A 7 -21.02 -28.59 19.85
CA LYS A 7 -20.41 -28.77 21.18
C LYS A 7 -20.30 -30.26 21.48
N GLY A 8 -19.07 -30.79 21.53
CA GLY A 8 -18.82 -32.18 21.93
C GLY A 8 -19.26 -33.28 20.93
N GLU A 9 -19.61 -32.92 19.70
CA GLU A 9 -20.05 -33.86 18.65
C GLU A 9 -19.12 -33.80 17.41
N VAL A 10 -18.97 -34.93 16.72
CA VAL A 10 -18.23 -35.04 15.45
C VAL A 10 -19.23 -35.03 14.30
N LEU A 11 -19.23 -33.97 13.50
CA LEU A 11 -20.08 -33.84 12.34
C LEU A 11 -19.31 -34.20 11.06
N LYS A 12 -19.63 -35.35 10.48
CA LYS A 12 -19.05 -35.86 9.22
C LYS A 12 -19.97 -35.59 8.03
N SER A 13 -20.52 -34.38 7.91
CA SER A 13 -21.43 -34.04 6.80
C SER A 13 -20.76 -33.10 5.80
N GLN A 14 -20.70 -33.52 4.53
CA GLN A 14 -20.29 -32.66 3.43
C GLN A 14 -21.35 -31.55 3.21
N GLY A 15 -20.94 -30.29 3.23
CA GLY A 15 -21.86 -29.16 3.02
C GLY A 15 -21.17 -27.84 2.72
N VAL A 16 -21.82 -27.02 1.89
CA VAL A 16 -21.45 -25.62 1.64
C VAL A 16 -22.37 -24.73 2.47
N TYR A 17 -21.78 -23.91 3.34
CA TYR A 17 -22.52 -23.03 4.25
C TYR A 17 -22.37 -21.57 3.81
N TRP A 18 -23.51 -20.87 3.78
CA TRP A 18 -23.62 -19.44 3.45
C TRP A 18 -23.78 -18.56 4.70
N GLU A 19 -24.03 -19.20 5.85
CA GLU A 19 -24.18 -18.58 7.16
C GLU A 19 -22.98 -18.95 8.07
N ASP A 20 -22.92 -18.33 9.25
CA ASP A 20 -21.84 -18.56 10.19
C ASP A 20 -21.89 -19.95 10.87
N VAL A 21 -20.72 -20.57 11.03
CA VAL A 21 -20.52 -21.87 11.67
C VAL A 21 -19.69 -21.70 12.95
N TYR A 22 -20.11 -22.33 14.06
CA TYR A 22 -19.43 -22.22 15.35
C TYR A 22 -19.06 -23.61 15.89
N VAL A 23 -17.76 -23.87 16.01
CA VAL A 23 -17.20 -25.13 16.52
C VAL A 23 -16.57 -24.90 17.88
N TYR A 24 -17.18 -25.43 18.94
CA TYR A 24 -16.71 -25.27 20.31
C TYR A 24 -15.83 -26.44 20.75
N SER A 25 -15.28 -26.35 21.97
CA SER A 25 -14.45 -27.40 22.58
C SER A 25 -15.09 -28.79 22.48
N GLY A 26 -14.31 -29.78 22.04
CA GLY A 26 -14.75 -31.16 21.81
C GLY A 26 -15.56 -31.37 20.53
N GLY A 27 -15.97 -30.30 19.84
CA GLY A 27 -16.60 -30.38 18.53
C GLY A 27 -15.58 -30.63 17.41
N SER A 28 -15.96 -31.44 16.43
CA SER A 28 -15.18 -31.64 15.21
C SER A 28 -16.08 -31.54 13.99
N VAL A 29 -15.64 -30.81 12.97
CA VAL A 29 -16.33 -30.74 11.68
C VAL A 29 -15.43 -31.25 10.58
N ASP A 30 -15.94 -32.15 9.76
CA ASP A 30 -15.18 -32.78 8.69
C ASP A 30 -15.83 -32.47 7.33
N ASN A 31 -15.03 -31.92 6.42
CA ASN A 31 -15.36 -31.66 5.03
C ASN A 31 -16.43 -30.58 4.81
N ILE A 32 -16.33 -29.48 5.57
CA ILE A 32 -17.22 -28.32 5.47
C ILE A 32 -16.57 -27.22 4.62
N ALA A 33 -17.30 -26.69 3.63
CA ALA A 33 -16.90 -25.50 2.89
C ALA A 33 -17.76 -24.28 3.27
N VAL A 34 -17.17 -23.08 3.28
CA VAL A 34 -17.85 -21.83 3.62
C VAL A 34 -17.70 -20.83 2.48
N PHE A 35 -18.80 -20.24 2.02
CA PHE A 35 -18.82 -19.42 0.79
C PHE A 35 -19.15 -17.94 1.00
N SER A 36 -19.81 -17.55 2.09
CA SER A 36 -20.07 -16.13 2.43
C SER A 36 -20.24 -15.87 3.92
N GLY A 37 -20.49 -16.92 4.72
CA GLY A 37 -20.51 -16.84 6.17
C GLY A 37 -19.10 -16.93 6.77
N ASN A 38 -19.02 -16.84 8.10
CA ASN A 38 -17.77 -17.00 8.83
C ASN A 38 -17.73 -18.32 9.62
N MET A 39 -16.59 -18.99 9.65
CA MET A 39 -16.38 -20.15 10.51
C MET A 39 -15.56 -19.76 11.74
N HIS A 40 -16.12 -19.91 12.92
CA HIS A 40 -15.43 -19.68 14.19
C HIS A 40 -15.11 -21.02 14.85
N ILE A 41 -13.84 -21.37 14.93
CA ILE A 41 -13.36 -22.59 15.59
C ILE A 41 -12.71 -22.17 16.90
N TYR A 42 -13.44 -22.35 17.99
CA TYR A 42 -12.95 -22.01 19.33
C TYR A 42 -11.93 -23.03 19.85
N GLN A 43 -11.25 -22.66 20.95
CA GLN A 43 -10.28 -23.52 21.62
C GLN A 43 -10.87 -24.91 21.94
N GLY A 44 -10.13 -25.96 21.58
CA GLY A 44 -10.55 -27.36 21.73
C GLY A 44 -11.46 -27.89 20.62
N GLY A 45 -11.90 -27.04 19.69
CA GLY A 45 -12.60 -27.44 18.47
C GLY A 45 -11.63 -27.84 17.35
N SER A 46 -12.09 -28.66 16.41
CA SER A 46 -11.30 -29.08 15.23
C SER A 46 -12.10 -29.04 13.94
N ALA A 47 -11.43 -28.76 12.82
CA ALA A 47 -12.05 -28.75 11.51
C ALA A 47 -11.14 -29.30 10.41
N TYR A 48 -11.72 -30.02 9.45
CA TYR A 48 -11.13 -30.24 8.13
C TYR A 48 -11.94 -29.46 7.11
N VAL A 49 -11.32 -28.46 6.48
CA VAL A 49 -12.04 -27.42 5.70
C VAL A 49 -11.56 -27.36 4.27
N PRO A 50 -12.20 -28.08 3.33
CA PRO A 50 -11.80 -28.13 1.93
C PRO A 50 -11.92 -26.79 1.17
N GLY A 51 -12.57 -25.75 1.72
CA GLY A 51 -12.74 -24.48 1.03
C GLY A 51 -13.35 -23.35 1.86
N ILE A 52 -12.71 -22.18 1.86
CA ILE A 52 -13.24 -20.88 2.30
C ILE A 52 -13.22 -19.95 1.09
N THR A 53 -14.37 -19.41 0.69
CA THR A 53 -14.53 -18.47 -0.43
C THR A 53 -15.35 -17.27 0.06
N HIS A 54 -15.00 -16.03 -0.31
CA HIS A 54 -15.66 -14.76 0.06
C HIS A 54 -16.03 -14.50 1.55
N GLY A 55 -15.77 -15.43 2.47
CA GLY A 55 -15.96 -15.32 3.92
C GLY A 55 -14.67 -15.56 4.69
N ALA A 56 -14.74 -15.65 6.02
CA ALA A 56 -13.57 -15.84 6.87
C ALA A 56 -13.64 -17.11 7.72
N MET A 57 -12.48 -17.66 8.08
CA MET A 57 -12.34 -18.60 9.19
C MET A 57 -11.54 -17.96 10.31
N ASP A 58 -12.14 -17.80 11.47
CA ASP A 58 -11.48 -17.40 12.71
C ASP A 58 -11.13 -18.64 13.55
N LEU A 59 -9.84 -18.91 13.68
CA LEU A 59 -9.30 -20.15 14.24
C LEU A 59 -8.57 -19.90 15.57
N ASN A 60 -9.19 -20.35 16.67
CA ASN A 60 -8.58 -20.52 18.00
C ASN A 60 -8.40 -22.00 18.39
N GLY A 61 -8.96 -22.93 17.60
CA GLY A 61 -8.80 -24.39 17.73
C GLY A 61 -7.84 -24.98 16.69
N LYS A 62 -8.20 -26.11 16.06
CA LYS A 62 -7.36 -26.76 15.02
C LYS A 62 -8.06 -26.82 13.67
N ALA A 63 -7.36 -26.50 12.59
CA ALA A 63 -7.84 -26.67 11.22
C ALA A 63 -6.81 -27.41 10.36
N VAL A 64 -7.28 -28.37 9.56
CA VAL A 64 -6.47 -29.11 8.58
C VAL A 64 -7.02 -28.86 7.18
N SER A 65 -6.11 -28.70 6.22
CA SER A 65 -6.41 -28.56 4.78
C SER A 65 -7.30 -27.37 4.42
N ALA A 66 -7.19 -26.26 5.17
CA ALA A 66 -7.96 -25.03 4.92
C ALA A 66 -7.56 -24.39 3.59
N CYS A 67 -8.28 -24.73 2.51
CA CYS A 67 -8.07 -24.10 1.22
C CYS A 67 -8.83 -22.78 1.15
N VAL A 68 -8.15 -21.67 0.85
CA VAL A 68 -8.70 -20.31 0.86
C VAL A 68 -8.69 -19.75 -0.57
N TYR A 69 -9.85 -19.35 -1.08
CA TYR A 69 -10.05 -18.93 -2.47
C TYR A 69 -10.81 -17.60 -2.56
N SER A 70 -10.68 -16.91 -3.69
CA SER A 70 -11.53 -15.80 -4.16
C SER A 70 -12.07 -14.90 -3.04
N SER A 71 -11.17 -14.09 -2.47
CA SER A 71 -11.47 -13.13 -1.39
C SER A 71 -11.92 -13.78 -0.07
N GLY A 72 -11.53 -15.04 0.15
CA GLY A 72 -11.64 -15.72 1.43
C GLY A 72 -10.47 -15.39 2.35
N TYR A 73 -10.71 -15.50 3.66
CA TYR A 73 -9.73 -15.16 4.69
C TYR A 73 -9.57 -16.27 5.73
N LEU A 74 -8.34 -16.50 6.17
CA LEU A 74 -8.03 -17.42 7.27
C LEU A 74 -7.31 -16.66 8.38
N HIS A 75 -7.96 -16.48 9.52
CA HIS A 75 -7.42 -15.81 10.70
C HIS A 75 -7.02 -16.84 11.75
N VAL A 76 -5.72 -17.05 11.95
CA VAL A 76 -5.20 -17.95 12.98
C VAL A 76 -4.85 -17.13 14.21
N SER A 77 -5.75 -17.16 15.18
CA SER A 77 -5.65 -16.42 16.44
C SER A 77 -4.87 -17.20 17.51
N SER A 78 -4.68 -16.59 18.68
CA SER A 78 -3.98 -17.22 19.82
C SER A 78 -4.54 -18.62 20.15
N GLY A 79 -3.63 -19.61 20.22
CA GLY A 79 -3.95 -21.02 20.44
C GLY A 79 -4.45 -21.78 19.20
N GLY A 80 -4.70 -21.06 18.10
CA GLY A 80 -5.11 -21.62 16.81
C GLY A 80 -3.97 -22.32 16.08
N ILE A 81 -4.26 -23.47 15.46
CA ILE A 81 -3.30 -24.25 14.68
C ILE A 81 -3.90 -24.59 13.32
N ALA A 82 -3.36 -24.02 12.25
CA ALA A 82 -3.70 -24.37 10.87
C ALA A 82 -2.60 -25.25 10.25
N THR A 83 -2.98 -26.35 9.59
CA THR A 83 -2.03 -27.21 8.87
C THR A 83 -2.52 -27.50 7.46
N ASP A 84 -1.58 -27.62 6.51
CA ASP A 84 -1.86 -27.95 5.11
C ASP A 84 -2.78 -26.93 4.41
N ALA A 85 -2.74 -25.66 4.85
CA ALA A 85 -3.53 -24.59 4.25
C ALA A 85 -3.02 -24.26 2.84
N ILE A 86 -3.93 -23.97 1.92
CA ILE A 86 -3.59 -23.59 0.54
C ILE A 86 -4.25 -22.25 0.24
N ILE A 87 -3.46 -21.20 0.06
CA ILE A 87 -3.97 -19.84 -0.16
C ILE A 87 -3.87 -19.50 -1.64
N VAL A 88 -5.03 -19.34 -2.27
CA VAL A 88 -5.18 -19.29 -3.73
C VAL A 88 -5.83 -17.99 -4.17
N HIS A 89 -5.37 -17.43 -5.30
CA HIS A 89 -5.78 -16.14 -5.88
C HIS A 89 -5.32 -14.90 -5.10
N GLY A 90 -5.02 -13.81 -5.83
CA GLY A 90 -4.42 -12.59 -5.28
C GLY A 90 -5.26 -11.83 -4.25
N SER A 91 -6.58 -12.07 -4.19
CA SER A 91 -7.46 -11.43 -3.21
C SER A 91 -7.61 -12.20 -1.90
N SER A 92 -7.06 -13.42 -1.80
CA SER A 92 -7.18 -14.26 -0.60
C SER A 92 -5.95 -14.14 0.30
N TYR A 93 -6.16 -14.16 1.62
CA TYR A 93 -5.03 -14.21 2.55
C TYR A 93 -5.27 -15.07 3.80
N ALA A 94 -4.18 -15.58 4.36
CA ALA A 94 -4.14 -16.08 5.72
C ALA A 94 -3.35 -15.12 6.61
N HIS A 95 -3.91 -14.74 7.76
CA HIS A 95 -3.27 -13.92 8.77
C HIS A 95 -3.11 -14.73 10.05
N VAL A 96 -1.86 -14.92 10.47
CA VAL A 96 -1.49 -15.55 11.74
C VAL A 96 -1.17 -14.45 12.75
N TYR A 97 -2.01 -14.34 13.78
CA TYR A 97 -1.91 -13.37 14.86
C TYR A 97 -1.06 -13.91 16.02
N ASP A 98 -0.95 -13.12 17.08
CA ASP A 98 -0.20 -13.45 18.28
C ASP A 98 -0.64 -14.77 18.93
N GLY A 99 0.33 -15.65 19.17
CA GLY A 99 0.13 -17.00 19.67
C GLY A 99 -0.52 -17.99 18.69
N GLY A 100 -0.76 -17.60 17.44
CA GLY A 100 -1.25 -18.49 16.38
C GLY A 100 -0.13 -19.27 15.69
N SER A 101 -0.44 -20.47 15.19
CA SER A 101 0.52 -21.33 14.48
C SER A 101 -0.02 -21.84 13.14
N MET A 102 0.81 -21.77 12.09
CA MET A 102 0.50 -22.35 10.78
C MET A 102 1.66 -23.23 10.29
N ALA A 103 1.36 -24.41 9.74
CA ALA A 103 2.37 -25.32 9.20
C ALA A 103 1.98 -25.91 7.83
N ARG A 104 2.97 -26.26 7.01
CA ARG A 104 2.79 -26.91 5.69
C ARG A 104 1.87 -26.12 4.75
N THR A 105 1.98 -24.79 4.78
CA THR A 105 1.11 -23.91 3.99
C THR A 105 1.66 -23.68 2.58
N SER A 106 0.78 -23.57 1.60
CA SER A 106 1.15 -23.29 0.20
C SER A 106 0.50 -22.01 -0.32
N THR A 107 1.28 -21.14 -0.96
CA THR A 107 0.73 -19.94 -1.63
C THR A 107 0.70 -20.15 -3.15
N LEU A 108 -0.50 -20.16 -3.73
CA LEU A 108 -0.74 -20.20 -5.17
C LEU A 108 -1.39 -18.88 -5.61
N MET A 109 -0.58 -17.83 -5.64
CA MET A 109 -0.98 -16.43 -5.87
C MET A 109 -1.66 -15.73 -4.69
N GLY A 110 -2.02 -16.42 -3.61
CA GLY A 110 -2.53 -15.81 -2.38
C GLY A 110 -1.45 -15.27 -1.44
N THR A 111 -1.87 -14.72 -0.31
CA THR A 111 -0.97 -14.07 0.66
C THR A 111 -0.97 -14.75 2.03
N VAL A 112 0.20 -14.90 2.66
CA VAL A 112 0.32 -15.27 4.08
C VAL A 112 0.93 -14.11 4.86
N ILE A 113 0.34 -13.77 6.00
CA ILE A 113 0.74 -12.65 6.86
C ILE A 113 0.99 -13.19 8.26
N GLY A 114 2.19 -12.99 8.79
CA GLY A 114 2.51 -13.26 10.19
C GLY A 114 2.71 -11.96 10.98
N SER A 115 1.99 -11.80 12.09
CA SER A 115 2.13 -10.68 13.04
C SER A 115 2.89 -11.08 14.30
N SER A 116 3.09 -10.14 15.23
CA SER A 116 3.82 -10.35 16.48
C SER A 116 3.39 -11.63 17.19
N GLY A 117 4.36 -12.48 17.56
CA GLY A 117 4.14 -13.72 18.30
C GLY A 117 3.58 -14.90 17.48
N SER A 118 3.38 -14.72 16.17
CA SER A 118 2.98 -15.83 15.28
C SER A 118 4.15 -16.77 14.94
N MET A 119 3.83 -18.05 14.74
CA MET A 119 4.79 -19.07 14.27
C MET A 119 4.31 -19.77 13.01
N ILE A 120 5.03 -19.58 11.90
CA ILE A 120 4.71 -20.18 10.60
C ILE A 120 5.84 -21.13 10.19
N THR A 121 5.53 -22.34 9.74
CA THR A 121 6.55 -23.37 9.41
C THR A 121 6.21 -24.08 8.11
N ASP A 122 7.25 -24.54 7.40
CA ASP A 122 7.13 -25.36 6.19
C ASP A 122 6.25 -24.70 5.12
N THR A 123 6.66 -23.51 4.68
CA THR A 123 5.89 -22.70 3.72
C THR A 123 6.38 -22.93 2.30
N TYR A 124 5.47 -23.29 1.39
CA TYR A 124 5.73 -23.51 -0.03
C TYR A 124 5.20 -22.33 -0.86
N MET A 125 6.09 -21.45 -1.31
CA MET A 125 5.70 -20.29 -2.11
C MET A 125 5.75 -20.60 -3.61
N LEU A 126 4.60 -20.99 -4.17
CA LEU A 126 4.41 -21.28 -5.60
C LEU A 126 4.00 -20.03 -6.39
N GLY A 127 3.61 -18.96 -5.70
CA GLY A 127 3.26 -17.63 -6.22
C GLY A 127 2.68 -16.75 -5.11
N GLY A 128 2.35 -15.49 -5.39
CA GLY A 128 1.75 -14.59 -4.38
C GLY A 128 2.75 -14.02 -3.39
N GLY A 129 2.32 -13.76 -2.16
CA GLY A 129 3.06 -12.98 -1.16
C GLY A 129 3.19 -13.65 0.22
N VAL A 130 4.30 -13.41 0.91
CA VAL A 130 4.47 -13.70 2.34
C VAL A 130 4.98 -12.45 3.06
N TYR A 131 4.29 -12.01 4.12
CA TYR A 131 4.67 -10.87 4.94
C TYR A 131 4.98 -11.31 6.37
N VAL A 132 6.18 -11.00 6.86
CA VAL A 132 6.68 -11.39 8.18
C VAL A 132 6.89 -10.12 9.00
N TYR A 133 5.86 -9.68 9.71
CA TYR A 133 5.91 -8.45 10.50
C TYR A 133 6.63 -8.63 11.84
N SER A 134 6.92 -7.51 12.51
CA SER A 134 7.59 -7.47 13.81
C SER A 134 7.06 -8.51 14.80
N GLY A 135 7.98 -9.29 15.36
CA GLY A 135 7.70 -10.37 16.31
C GLY A 135 7.20 -11.69 15.70
N SER A 136 6.92 -11.76 14.39
CA SER A 136 6.59 -13.02 13.70
C SER A 136 7.84 -13.85 13.42
N ILE A 137 7.71 -15.18 13.52
CA ILE A 137 8.75 -16.13 13.12
C ILE A 137 8.22 -17.06 12.03
N ILE A 138 8.90 -17.11 10.89
CA ILE A 138 8.67 -18.09 9.83
C ILE A 138 9.89 -19.01 9.65
N LYS A 139 9.67 -20.31 9.46
CA LYS A 139 10.75 -21.30 9.26
C LYS A 139 10.51 -22.20 8.05
N ASN A 140 11.58 -22.67 7.44
CA ASN A 140 11.58 -23.66 6.36
C ASN A 140 10.74 -23.21 5.16
N THR A 141 11.09 -22.07 4.58
CA THR A 141 10.38 -21.53 3.41
C THR A 141 11.02 -22.04 2.13
N LEU A 142 10.30 -22.85 1.34
CA LEU A 142 10.69 -23.20 -0.02
C LEU A 142 10.04 -22.21 -1.00
N LYS A 143 10.87 -21.36 -1.59
CA LYS A 143 10.44 -20.26 -2.45
C LYS A 143 10.82 -20.50 -3.91
N ILE A 144 9.85 -20.99 -4.68
CA ILE A 144 10.02 -21.25 -6.11
C ILE A 144 9.44 -20.14 -7.00
N SER A 145 8.66 -19.20 -6.42
CA SER A 145 8.12 -18.00 -7.08
C SER A 145 7.64 -16.97 -6.04
N GLY A 146 7.00 -15.89 -6.47
CA GLY A 146 6.36 -14.88 -5.60
C GLY A 146 7.32 -13.91 -4.89
N SER A 147 6.77 -13.10 -3.98
CA SER A 147 7.48 -12.12 -3.17
C SER A 147 7.39 -12.44 -1.68
N MET A 148 8.52 -12.33 -0.97
CA MET A 148 8.56 -12.43 0.49
C MET A 148 9.05 -11.10 1.07
N ALA A 149 8.36 -10.54 2.05
CA ALA A 149 8.73 -9.31 2.73
C ALA A 149 8.90 -9.57 4.24
N ILE A 150 10.09 -9.30 4.76
CA ILE A 150 10.44 -9.47 6.18
C ILE A 150 10.54 -8.06 6.79
N CYS A 151 9.51 -7.67 7.54
CA CYS A 151 9.25 -6.30 8.01
C CYS A 151 9.29 -6.26 9.55
N GLY A 152 10.47 -6.38 10.15
CA GLY A 152 10.65 -6.48 11.61
C GLY A 152 10.61 -7.90 12.18
N GLY A 153 10.10 -8.87 11.42
CA GLY A 153 10.02 -10.27 11.86
C GLY A 153 11.29 -11.08 11.52
N SER A 154 11.26 -12.38 11.82
CA SER A 154 12.38 -13.30 11.54
C SER A 154 11.98 -14.44 10.61
N SER A 155 12.80 -14.68 9.58
CA SER A 155 12.72 -15.85 8.71
C SER A 155 13.95 -16.72 8.89
N ILE A 156 13.76 -18.03 9.02
CA ILE A 156 14.84 -19.00 9.22
C ILE A 156 14.72 -20.11 8.17
N ASN A 157 15.85 -20.47 7.55
CA ASN A 157 15.92 -21.54 6.56
C ASN A 157 15.08 -21.25 5.30
N ILE A 158 15.44 -20.20 4.57
CA ILE A 158 14.84 -19.87 3.26
C ILE A 158 15.61 -20.62 2.16
N THR A 159 14.91 -21.42 1.36
CA THR A 159 15.45 -22.00 0.12
C THR A 159 14.81 -21.30 -1.08
N GLN A 160 15.56 -20.43 -1.75
CA GLN A 160 15.08 -19.61 -2.86
C GLN A 160 15.63 -20.10 -4.21
N SER A 161 14.71 -20.43 -5.12
CA SER A 161 15.01 -20.79 -6.51
C SER A 161 14.33 -19.88 -7.56
N ALA A 162 13.52 -18.91 -7.14
CA ALA A 162 13.08 -17.78 -7.97
C ALA A 162 12.44 -16.63 -7.14
N GLY A 163 12.04 -15.57 -7.83
CA GLY A 163 11.33 -14.41 -7.27
C GLY A 163 12.23 -13.50 -6.43
N ILE A 164 11.60 -12.66 -5.59
CA ILE A 164 12.31 -11.65 -4.80
C ILE A 164 11.97 -11.78 -3.30
N THR A 165 12.99 -11.68 -2.45
CA THR A 165 12.84 -11.50 -1.00
C THR A 165 13.32 -10.12 -0.61
N TYR A 166 12.53 -9.40 0.19
CA TYR A 166 12.83 -8.08 0.72
C TYR A 166 13.03 -8.19 2.24
N VAL A 167 14.18 -7.76 2.73
CA VAL A 167 14.49 -7.67 4.16
C VAL A 167 14.50 -6.19 4.51
N TYR A 168 13.41 -5.72 5.11
CA TYR A 168 13.21 -4.33 5.50
C TYR A 168 13.69 -4.07 6.94
N SER A 169 13.52 -2.84 7.41
CA SER A 169 13.93 -2.39 8.75
C SER A 169 13.45 -3.34 9.85
N GLY A 170 14.38 -3.74 10.72
CA GLY A 170 14.18 -4.69 11.81
C GLY A 170 14.00 -6.15 11.37
N GLY A 171 13.86 -6.43 10.08
CA GLY A 171 13.69 -7.77 9.53
C GLY A 171 14.99 -8.58 9.59
N LYS A 172 14.89 -9.86 9.94
CA LYS A 172 16.05 -10.76 10.05
C LYS A 172 15.84 -12.07 9.26
N ALA A 173 16.62 -12.28 8.20
CA ALA A 173 16.64 -13.52 7.42
C ALA A 173 17.88 -14.35 7.79
N VAL A 174 17.71 -15.59 8.24
CA VAL A 174 18.79 -16.45 8.76
C VAL A 174 18.83 -17.78 8.02
N SER A 175 20.03 -18.27 7.71
CA SER A 175 20.26 -19.55 7.02
C SER A 175 19.59 -19.54 5.63
N ASN A 176 20.03 -18.63 4.77
CA ASN A 176 19.42 -18.40 3.46
C ASN A 176 20.19 -19.18 2.39
N PHE A 177 19.52 -20.02 1.60
CA PHE A 177 20.05 -20.69 0.43
C PHE A 177 19.45 -20.08 -0.84
N ILE A 178 20.25 -19.39 -1.65
CA ILE A 178 19.78 -18.65 -2.83
C ILE A 178 20.47 -19.20 -4.07
N SER A 179 19.71 -19.97 -4.86
CA SER A 179 20.17 -20.57 -6.11
C SER A 179 19.81 -19.75 -7.35
N ASN A 180 18.75 -18.95 -7.25
CA ASN A 180 18.27 -18.04 -8.29
C ASN A 180 17.31 -17.00 -7.69
N GLY A 181 17.04 -15.91 -8.41
CA GLY A 181 16.29 -14.76 -7.91
C GLY A 181 17.11 -13.86 -6.97
N ASN A 182 16.45 -12.87 -6.37
CA ASN A 182 17.10 -11.81 -5.60
C ASN A 182 16.67 -11.84 -4.13
N MET A 183 17.61 -11.61 -3.22
CA MET A 183 17.35 -11.15 -1.85
C MET A 183 17.90 -9.74 -1.71
N ASN A 184 17.04 -8.80 -1.32
CA ASN A 184 17.33 -7.38 -1.20
C ASN A 184 17.26 -6.99 0.27
N VAL A 185 18.38 -6.53 0.84
CA VAL A 185 18.49 -6.11 2.24
C VAL A 185 18.56 -4.59 2.28
N TYR A 186 17.58 -3.96 2.92
CA TYR A 186 17.45 -2.51 3.04
C TYR A 186 17.86 -2.03 4.43
N SER A 187 17.77 -0.71 4.64
CA SER A 187 18.13 -0.05 5.90
C SER A 187 17.58 -0.76 7.14
N ASN A 188 18.47 -1.06 8.08
CA ASN A 188 18.23 -1.81 9.34
C ASN A 188 17.70 -3.24 9.16
N GLY A 189 17.68 -3.78 7.94
CA GLY A 189 17.44 -5.20 7.67
C GLY A 189 18.73 -6.02 7.77
N THR A 190 18.63 -7.28 8.19
CA THR A 190 19.79 -8.17 8.36
C THR A 190 19.59 -9.53 7.68
N ALA A 191 20.56 -9.95 6.87
CA ALA A 191 20.64 -11.31 6.30
C ALA A 191 21.88 -12.06 6.81
N GLU A 192 21.71 -13.16 7.53
CA GLU A 192 22.80 -13.92 8.16
C GLU A 192 22.88 -15.35 7.63
N GLN A 193 24.09 -15.90 7.56
CA GLN A 193 24.34 -17.28 7.12
C GLN A 193 23.78 -17.52 5.71
N ASN A 194 24.30 -16.75 4.75
CA ASN A 194 23.82 -16.78 3.37
C ASN A 194 24.67 -17.73 2.54
N ASN A 195 24.05 -18.61 1.76
CA ASN A 195 24.70 -19.51 0.83
C ASN A 195 24.18 -19.23 -0.59
N ILE A 196 25.04 -18.69 -1.45
CA ILE A 196 24.68 -18.19 -2.78
C ILE A 196 25.33 -19.04 -3.86
N ILE A 197 24.54 -19.56 -4.80
CA ILE A 197 24.98 -20.40 -5.92
C ILE A 197 24.26 -20.02 -7.21
N GLY A 198 24.83 -20.36 -8.37
CA GLY A 198 24.17 -20.25 -9.65
C GLY A 198 23.89 -18.80 -10.04
N ASN A 199 22.61 -18.45 -10.22
CA ASN A 199 22.17 -17.09 -10.56
C ASN A 199 21.57 -16.35 -9.34
N GLY A 200 21.70 -16.91 -8.14
CA GLY A 200 21.23 -16.27 -6.91
C GLY A 200 21.96 -14.96 -6.63
N ARG A 201 21.23 -13.93 -6.22
CA ARG A 201 21.81 -12.63 -5.91
C ARG A 201 21.40 -12.14 -4.52
N LEU A 202 22.39 -11.72 -3.74
CA LEU A 202 22.20 -11.00 -2.48
C LEU A 202 22.63 -9.55 -2.68
N ASN A 203 21.68 -8.62 -2.62
CA ASN A 203 21.91 -7.19 -2.73
C ASN A 203 21.79 -6.56 -1.34
N VAL A 204 22.83 -5.86 -0.90
CA VAL A 204 22.88 -5.13 0.35
C VAL A 204 22.86 -3.64 0.04
N PHE A 205 21.70 -3.02 0.23
CA PHE A 205 21.48 -1.60 -0.02
C PHE A 205 21.85 -0.76 1.21
N SER A 206 21.75 0.57 1.06
CA SER A 206 22.07 1.55 2.12
C SER A 206 21.43 1.20 3.46
N GLY A 207 22.27 1.08 4.50
CA GLY A 207 21.90 0.72 5.87
C GLY A 207 21.56 -0.76 6.08
N GLY A 208 21.57 -1.58 5.05
CA GLY A 208 21.36 -3.03 5.14
C GLY A 208 22.62 -3.77 5.57
N THR A 209 22.45 -4.91 6.24
CA THR A 209 23.57 -5.73 6.72
C THR A 209 23.47 -7.18 6.25
N ALA A 210 24.56 -7.73 5.72
CA ALA A 210 24.71 -9.18 5.45
C ALA A 210 25.90 -9.77 6.21
N THR A 211 25.74 -10.93 6.87
CA THR A 211 26.86 -11.56 7.60
C THR A 211 26.98 -13.04 7.29
N LYS A 212 28.18 -13.61 7.44
CA LYS A 212 28.45 -15.05 7.28
C LYS A 212 28.01 -15.56 5.90
N THR A 213 28.46 -14.89 4.85
CA THR A 213 28.03 -15.18 3.47
C THR A 213 29.03 -16.11 2.77
N THR A 214 28.56 -17.20 2.17
CA THR A 214 29.34 -18.11 1.35
C THR A 214 28.88 -18.01 -0.10
N LEU A 215 29.82 -17.80 -1.02
CA LEU A 215 29.58 -17.59 -2.45
C LEU A 215 30.21 -18.73 -3.23
N HIS A 216 29.46 -19.32 -4.16
CA HIS A 216 29.88 -20.40 -5.05
C HIS A 216 29.76 -19.99 -6.52
N ASN A 217 30.11 -20.91 -7.44
CA ASN A 217 30.07 -20.72 -8.90
C ASN A 217 28.85 -19.90 -9.37
N GLY A 218 29.11 -18.65 -9.75
CA GLY A 218 28.20 -17.83 -10.52
C GLY A 218 28.26 -18.21 -11.98
N ILE A 219 27.11 -18.34 -12.64
CA ILE A 219 27.09 -18.55 -14.10
C ILE A 219 27.38 -17.19 -14.76
N ASN A 220 28.28 -17.18 -15.75
CA ASN A 220 28.62 -15.99 -16.54
C ASN A 220 27.48 -15.62 -17.52
N SER A 221 26.31 -15.29 -16.97
CA SER A 221 25.13 -14.81 -17.69
C SER A 221 25.00 -13.29 -17.53
N LEU A 222 24.10 -12.66 -18.30
CA LEU A 222 23.74 -11.23 -18.16
C LEU A 222 23.36 -10.84 -16.71
N LEU A 223 22.94 -11.82 -15.90
CA LEU A 223 22.68 -11.69 -14.47
C LEU A 223 23.74 -12.50 -13.71
N LYS A 224 24.84 -11.84 -13.35
CA LYS A 224 25.88 -12.45 -12.51
C LYS A 224 25.32 -12.71 -11.10
N GLY A 225 25.25 -13.97 -10.70
CA GLY A 225 24.91 -14.35 -9.32
C GLY A 225 26.06 -14.02 -8.37
N GLY A 226 25.77 -13.57 -7.15
CA GLY A 226 26.78 -13.12 -6.20
C GLY A 226 26.26 -12.23 -5.08
N LEU A 227 27.20 -11.67 -4.29
CA LEU A 227 26.95 -10.65 -3.27
C LEU A 227 27.34 -9.27 -3.82
N TYR A 228 26.40 -8.32 -3.73
CA TYR A 228 26.55 -6.95 -4.18
C TYR A 228 26.28 -6.01 -3.02
N ILE A 229 27.27 -5.17 -2.69
CA ILE A 229 27.20 -4.22 -1.58
C ILE A 229 27.17 -2.81 -2.16
N SER A 230 26.00 -2.17 -2.11
CA SER A 230 25.81 -0.81 -2.58
C SER A 230 26.23 0.22 -1.52
N SER A 231 26.22 1.50 -1.88
CA SER A 231 26.59 2.62 -0.98
C SER A 231 25.89 2.51 0.39
N ASN A 232 26.69 2.60 1.46
CA ASN A 232 26.29 2.45 2.87
C ASN A 232 25.68 1.09 3.25
N GLY A 233 25.66 0.11 2.34
CA GLY A 233 25.40 -1.28 2.68
C GLY A 233 26.64 -1.91 3.31
N VAL A 234 26.43 -2.88 4.21
CA VAL A 234 27.53 -3.52 4.94
C VAL A 234 27.45 -5.04 4.84
N ALA A 235 28.53 -5.68 4.43
CA ALA A 235 28.68 -7.13 4.58
C ALA A 235 29.85 -7.49 5.50
N SER A 236 29.76 -8.62 6.21
CA SER A 236 30.88 -9.17 6.99
C SER A 236 30.99 -10.69 6.88
N ASP A 237 32.19 -11.18 7.16
CA ASP A 237 32.47 -12.61 7.30
C ASP A 237 32.09 -13.41 6.04
N THR A 238 32.77 -13.10 4.94
CA THR A 238 32.44 -13.66 3.61
C THR A 238 33.47 -14.72 3.18
N THR A 239 32.99 -15.85 2.68
CA THR A 239 33.79 -16.85 1.97
C THR A 239 33.43 -16.82 0.49
N VAL A 240 34.40 -16.55 -0.38
CA VAL A 240 34.27 -16.50 -1.83
C VAL A 240 35.02 -17.69 -2.42
N ASN A 241 34.29 -18.76 -2.74
CA ASN A 241 34.88 -19.94 -3.37
C ASN A 241 35.20 -19.65 -4.85
N SER A 242 35.92 -20.58 -5.50
CA SER A 242 36.17 -20.51 -6.95
C SER A 242 34.86 -20.28 -7.71
N GLY A 243 34.87 -19.32 -8.64
CA GLY A 243 33.71 -18.88 -9.43
C GLY A 243 32.68 -18.03 -8.66
N GLY A 244 32.84 -17.83 -7.35
CA GLY A 244 32.01 -16.92 -6.56
C GLY A 244 32.29 -15.45 -6.87
N ILE A 245 31.25 -14.61 -6.76
CA ILE A 245 31.33 -13.18 -7.12
C ILE A 245 30.95 -12.31 -5.94
N LEU A 246 31.89 -11.48 -5.49
CA LEU A 246 31.69 -10.40 -4.52
C LEU A 246 31.98 -9.05 -5.18
N CYS A 247 31.02 -8.14 -5.15
CA CYS A 247 31.15 -6.77 -5.64
C CYS A 247 30.89 -5.78 -4.51
N VAL A 248 31.87 -4.91 -4.25
CA VAL A 248 31.77 -3.78 -3.33
C VAL A 248 31.71 -2.50 -4.16
N ASP A 249 30.53 -1.91 -4.28
CA ASP A 249 30.33 -0.69 -5.09
C ASP A 249 30.78 0.56 -4.31
N ASN A 250 30.74 1.73 -4.97
CA ASN A 250 31.13 3.00 -4.37
C ASN A 250 30.36 3.26 -3.05
N GLY A 251 31.10 3.41 -1.95
CA GLY A 251 30.58 3.61 -0.61
C GLY A 251 30.01 2.36 0.08
N GLY A 252 30.00 1.21 -0.59
CA GLY A 252 29.69 -0.07 0.06
C GLY A 252 30.83 -0.52 0.96
N VAL A 253 30.52 -1.27 2.02
CA VAL A 253 31.52 -1.70 3.02
C VAL A 253 31.52 -3.22 3.15
N HIS A 254 32.67 -3.84 2.91
CA HIS A 254 32.94 -5.18 3.44
C HIS A 254 33.83 -5.05 4.68
N ARG A 255 33.49 -5.73 5.77
CA ARG A 255 34.25 -5.68 7.02
C ARG A 255 34.52 -7.05 7.62
N GLY A 256 35.60 -7.15 8.39
CA GLY A 256 35.95 -8.38 9.09
C GLY A 256 36.49 -9.46 8.15
N TYR A 257 36.11 -10.72 8.37
CA TYR A 257 36.76 -11.85 7.72
C TYR A 257 36.37 -11.98 6.22
N MET A 258 37.35 -12.18 5.35
CA MET A 258 37.16 -12.49 3.92
C MET A 258 38.09 -13.62 3.48
N GLN A 259 37.52 -14.77 3.10
CA GLN A 259 38.28 -15.87 2.50
C GLN A 259 38.04 -15.91 1.00
N ILE A 260 39.11 -15.86 0.23
CA ILE A 260 39.08 -15.82 -1.22
C ILE A 260 39.84 -17.02 -1.74
N ALA A 261 39.15 -17.88 -2.48
CA ALA A 261 39.77 -19.00 -3.19
C ALA A 261 40.27 -18.56 -4.58
N ASP A 262 41.24 -19.27 -5.12
CA ASP A 262 41.68 -19.07 -6.50
C ASP A 262 40.51 -19.26 -7.47
N GLY A 263 40.40 -18.37 -8.47
CA GLY A 263 39.28 -18.34 -9.41
C GLY A 263 38.02 -17.63 -8.91
N ALA A 264 38.01 -17.10 -7.68
CA ALA A 264 36.99 -16.16 -7.22
C ALA A 264 37.08 -14.81 -7.95
N VAL A 265 35.95 -14.10 -8.04
CA VAL A 265 35.88 -12.73 -8.56
C VAL A 265 35.49 -11.81 -7.40
N VAL A 266 36.47 -11.08 -6.88
CA VAL A 266 36.26 -10.06 -5.85
C VAL A 266 36.65 -8.70 -6.43
N SER A 267 35.69 -7.79 -6.54
CA SER A 267 35.92 -6.44 -7.07
C SER A 267 35.42 -5.38 -6.12
N ALA A 268 36.25 -4.36 -5.87
CA ALA A 268 35.90 -3.17 -5.13
C ALA A 268 36.06 -1.92 -6.02
N SER A 269 34.97 -1.18 -6.21
CA SER A 269 34.95 0.05 -6.99
C SER A 269 35.78 1.15 -6.34
N ILE A 270 36.04 2.24 -7.07
CA ILE A 270 36.59 3.46 -6.46
C ILE A 270 35.68 3.90 -5.31
N TYR A 271 36.25 4.06 -4.12
CA TYR A 271 35.56 4.32 -2.85
C TYR A 271 34.72 3.17 -2.26
N GLY A 272 34.74 1.96 -2.82
CA GLY A 272 34.30 0.77 -2.09
C GLY A 272 35.25 0.51 -0.92
N VAL A 273 34.72 0.23 0.27
CA VAL A 273 35.50 0.14 1.51
C VAL A 273 35.75 -1.30 1.90
N ILE A 274 37.02 -1.64 2.13
CA ILE A 274 37.45 -2.87 2.80
C ILE A 274 37.92 -2.50 4.21
N ASP A 275 37.14 -2.88 5.22
CA ASP A 275 37.40 -2.57 6.62
C ASP A 275 38.00 -3.76 7.37
N PHE A 276 39.23 -3.58 7.83
CA PHE A 276 39.89 -4.51 8.73
C PHE A 276 39.41 -4.30 10.16
N THR A 277 38.26 -4.87 10.51
CA THR A 277 37.72 -4.80 11.88
C THR A 277 38.52 -5.71 12.82
N VAL A 278 39.23 -5.12 13.78
CA VAL A 278 40.01 -5.80 14.82
C VAL A 278 39.51 -5.54 16.25
N SER A 279 38.49 -4.71 16.41
CA SER A 279 37.92 -4.33 17.72
C SER A 279 37.50 -5.52 18.60
N ASN A 280 37.07 -6.62 17.99
CA ASN A 280 36.67 -7.85 18.70
C ASN A 280 37.67 -9.00 18.51
N ARG A 281 38.94 -8.70 18.20
CA ARG A 281 40.00 -9.68 17.94
C ARG A 281 41.13 -9.58 18.94
N THR A 282 41.94 -10.63 18.99
CA THR A 282 43.21 -10.68 19.72
C THR A 282 44.37 -10.81 18.73
N ALA A 283 45.60 -10.50 19.18
CA ALA A 283 46.80 -10.68 18.36
C ALA A 283 47.09 -12.15 17.97
N ALA A 284 46.45 -13.12 18.65
CA ALA A 284 46.58 -14.53 18.33
C ALA A 284 45.79 -14.93 17.06
N ASP A 285 44.74 -14.18 16.72
CA ASP A 285 43.86 -14.52 15.60
C ASP A 285 44.59 -14.53 14.25
N GLY A 286 44.03 -15.26 13.29
CA GLY A 286 44.56 -15.39 11.92
C GLY A 286 44.46 -14.09 11.11
N TYR A 287 44.73 -14.16 9.81
CA TYR A 287 44.49 -13.04 8.90
C TYR A 287 42.98 -12.81 8.70
N LEU A 288 42.55 -11.55 8.64
CA LEU A 288 41.18 -11.21 8.24
C LEU A 288 40.95 -11.55 6.76
N ILE A 289 41.91 -11.22 5.90
CA ILE A 289 41.89 -11.52 4.47
C ILE A 289 43.03 -12.48 4.12
N ASN A 290 42.72 -13.65 3.59
CA ASN A 290 43.73 -14.69 3.27
C ASN A 290 44.56 -14.39 2.00
N ASN A 291 44.04 -13.60 1.06
CA ASN A 291 44.77 -13.24 -0.15
C ASN A 291 44.30 -11.89 -0.70
N LEU A 292 44.96 -10.81 -0.28
CA LEU A 292 44.61 -9.45 -0.70
C LEU A 292 44.82 -9.22 -2.22
N SER A 293 45.77 -9.94 -2.83
CA SER A 293 46.08 -9.78 -4.27
C SER A 293 44.94 -10.18 -5.21
N LEU A 294 43.95 -10.92 -4.71
CA LEU A 294 42.77 -11.34 -5.48
C LEU A 294 41.64 -10.30 -5.49
N ILE A 295 41.75 -9.23 -4.69
CA ILE A 295 40.78 -8.13 -4.71
C ILE A 295 41.15 -7.16 -5.84
N GLN A 296 40.25 -7.01 -6.80
CA GLN A 296 40.44 -6.15 -7.97
C GLN A 296 39.83 -4.76 -7.75
N GLY A 297 40.44 -3.73 -8.36
CA GLY A 297 39.96 -2.35 -8.33
C GLY A 297 40.67 -1.46 -7.31
N ASN A 298 40.13 -0.24 -7.10
CA ASN A 298 40.75 0.81 -6.29
C ASN A 298 39.96 1.02 -4.98
N ALA A 299 40.00 0.02 -4.10
CA ALA A 299 39.32 0.08 -2.81
C ALA A 299 39.90 1.17 -1.89
N SER A 300 39.03 1.73 -1.06
CA SER A 300 39.42 2.44 0.15
C SER A 300 39.61 1.43 1.29
N TYR A 301 40.62 1.61 2.12
CA TYR A 301 40.90 0.71 3.23
C TYR A 301 40.71 1.42 4.57
N THR A 302 40.07 0.73 5.52
CA THR A 302 39.92 1.20 6.90
C THR A 302 40.33 0.12 7.90
N ILE A 303 40.64 0.54 9.12
CA ILE A 303 40.86 -0.34 10.27
C ILE A 303 39.94 0.14 11.39
N THR A 304 39.09 -0.76 11.87
CA THR A 304 38.21 -0.50 13.02
C THR A 304 38.75 -1.17 14.27
N VAL A 305 39.17 -0.40 15.27
CA VAL A 305 39.73 -0.85 16.55
C VAL A 305 38.75 -0.63 17.72
N ALA A 306 38.98 -1.30 18.85
CA ALA A 306 38.28 -0.99 20.11
C ALA A 306 38.85 0.28 20.74
N ASN A 307 38.07 0.93 21.62
CA ASN A 307 38.53 2.12 22.36
C ASN A 307 39.78 1.86 23.20
N ASP A 308 39.91 0.63 23.68
CA ASP A 308 40.96 0.09 24.53
C ASP A 308 41.65 -1.11 23.85
N GLN A 309 41.87 -1.00 22.53
CA GLN A 309 42.47 -2.08 21.74
C GLN A 309 43.72 -2.65 22.42
N ALA A 310 43.69 -3.95 22.70
CA ALA A 310 44.81 -4.61 23.36
C ALA A 310 46.08 -4.50 22.52
N LYS A 311 47.23 -4.36 23.19
CA LYS A 311 48.54 -4.28 22.55
C LYS A 311 48.87 -5.58 21.83
N GLY A 312 49.59 -5.48 20.71
CA GLY A 312 50.04 -6.64 19.97
C GLY A 312 50.04 -6.42 18.45
N ILE A 313 50.29 -7.52 17.72
CA ILE A 313 50.38 -7.54 16.26
C ILE A 313 49.11 -8.21 15.72
N TYR A 314 48.26 -7.43 15.05
CA TYR A 314 47.01 -7.89 14.45
C TYR A 314 47.22 -8.17 12.97
N LYS A 315 46.86 -9.39 12.56
CA LYS A 315 47.03 -9.86 11.18
C LYS A 315 45.87 -9.38 10.31
N LEU A 316 46.12 -8.40 9.45
CA LEU A 316 45.09 -7.78 8.61
C LEU A 316 44.90 -8.58 7.31
N ALA A 317 45.94 -8.70 6.49
CA ALA A 317 45.86 -9.41 5.22
C ALA A 317 47.15 -10.15 4.86
N ASP A 318 47.03 -11.28 4.18
CA ASP A 318 48.15 -12.02 3.58
C ASP A 318 48.18 -11.79 2.05
N ASN A 319 49.31 -12.13 1.40
CA ASN A 319 49.57 -11.87 -0.02
C ASN A 319 49.37 -10.39 -0.43
N ALA A 320 49.75 -9.47 0.44
CA ALA A 320 49.62 -8.02 0.30
C ALA A 320 50.92 -7.35 -0.21
N ALA A 321 51.76 -8.05 -0.98
CA ALA A 321 53.08 -7.53 -1.37
C ALA A 321 53.01 -6.22 -2.19
N ALA A 322 51.94 -6.03 -2.96
CA ALA A 322 51.69 -4.81 -3.75
C ALA A 322 50.91 -3.72 -2.99
N PHE A 323 50.62 -3.91 -1.69
CA PHE A 323 49.81 -2.96 -0.93
C PHE A 323 50.58 -1.68 -0.63
N ASN A 324 50.12 -0.57 -1.21
CA ASN A 324 50.72 0.76 -1.10
C ASN A 324 49.70 1.88 -0.76
N SER A 325 48.47 1.50 -0.40
CA SER A 325 47.39 2.43 -0.10
C SER A 325 47.49 3.00 1.32
N THR A 326 46.89 4.18 1.53
CA THR A 326 46.68 4.71 2.89
C THR A 326 45.43 4.08 3.51
N VAL A 327 45.47 3.87 4.83
CA VAL A 327 44.41 3.23 5.61
C VAL A 327 43.89 4.22 6.64
N SER A 328 42.58 4.45 6.68
CA SER A 328 42.00 5.27 7.76
C SER A 328 41.73 4.39 8.99
N ILE A 329 42.09 4.85 10.18
CA ILE A 329 41.92 4.09 11.42
C ILE A 329 41.00 4.83 12.40
N GLY A 330 40.18 4.08 13.13
CA GLY A 330 39.27 4.62 14.14
C GLY A 330 38.49 3.52 14.86
N ASN A 331 37.53 3.91 15.70
CA ASN A 331 36.64 2.99 16.43
C ASN A 331 35.22 2.89 15.83
N GLY A 332 35.03 3.39 14.61
CA GLY A 332 33.73 3.49 13.95
C GLY A 332 32.96 4.78 14.27
N SER A 333 33.24 5.44 15.41
CA SER A 333 32.61 6.72 15.79
C SER A 333 33.56 7.91 15.63
N VAL A 334 34.85 7.70 15.88
CA VAL A 334 35.91 8.70 15.82
C VAL A 334 36.99 8.21 14.88
N ASN A 335 37.37 9.06 13.93
CA ASN A 335 38.53 8.85 13.08
C ASN A 335 39.79 9.29 13.82
N TYR A 336 40.74 8.38 14.03
CA TYR A 336 42.00 8.68 14.71
C TYR A 336 43.02 9.30 13.76
N GLY A 337 42.97 8.95 12.47
CA GLY A 337 43.86 9.44 11.45
C GLY A 337 44.01 8.48 10.27
N LYS A 338 45.06 8.70 9.46
CA LYS A 338 45.43 7.84 8.33
C LYS A 338 46.86 7.32 8.51
N LEU A 339 47.09 6.07 8.10
CA LEU A 339 48.36 5.37 8.16
C LEU A 339 48.74 4.85 6.78
N ALA A 340 49.99 5.08 6.37
CA ALA A 340 50.62 4.35 5.28
C ALA A 340 51.55 3.27 5.86
N VAL A 341 51.95 2.30 5.05
CA VAL A 341 52.93 1.29 5.47
C VAL A 341 54.22 1.99 5.93
N GLY A 342 54.71 1.64 7.12
CA GLY A 342 55.89 2.23 7.76
C GLY A 342 55.62 3.49 8.58
N GLN A 343 54.37 3.96 8.65
CA GLN A 343 53.98 5.10 9.49
C GLN A 343 53.40 4.64 10.83
N ALA A 344 53.44 5.55 11.81
CA ALA A 344 52.85 5.40 13.14
C ALA A 344 51.92 6.58 13.42
N LEU A 345 50.87 6.33 14.21
CA LEU A 345 49.87 7.32 14.64
C LEU A 345 49.63 7.14 16.14
N ASP A 346 49.83 8.21 16.89
CA ASP A 346 49.58 8.23 18.33
C ASP A 346 48.16 8.71 18.61
N TYR A 347 47.41 7.92 19.39
CA TYR A 347 46.07 8.26 19.81
C TYR A 347 45.71 7.57 21.14
N ASN A 348 45.20 8.34 22.10
CA ASN A 348 44.74 7.82 23.41
C ASN A 348 45.77 6.93 24.14
N ASN A 349 47.01 7.41 24.29
CA ASN A 349 48.15 6.71 24.90
C ASN A 349 48.61 5.42 24.20
N LEU A 350 48.12 5.13 23.00
CA LEU A 350 48.59 4.04 22.16
C LEU A 350 49.23 4.60 20.88
N THR A 351 50.17 3.83 20.34
CA THR A 351 50.74 4.04 19.02
C THR A 351 50.25 2.93 18.10
N TYR A 352 49.64 3.31 16.98
CA TYR A 352 49.18 2.43 15.91
C TYR A 352 50.15 2.50 14.74
N SER A 353 50.81 1.40 14.38
CA SER A 353 51.73 1.35 13.25
C SER A 353 51.29 0.32 12.22
N LEU A 354 51.41 0.66 10.93
CA LEU A 354 51.07 -0.25 9.83
C LEU A 354 52.35 -0.84 9.22
N SER A 355 52.52 -2.16 9.23
CA SER A 355 53.68 -2.84 8.64
C SER A 355 53.26 -3.81 7.52
N ASN A 356 54.17 -4.06 6.57
CA ASN A 356 53.99 -5.04 5.51
C ASN A 356 55.27 -5.87 5.36
N ASP A 357 55.31 -7.03 6.03
CA ASP A 357 56.50 -7.86 6.12
C ASP A 357 56.42 -8.99 5.08
N SER A 358 57.09 -8.79 3.93
CA SER A 358 57.11 -9.76 2.83
C SER A 358 55.71 -10.17 2.33
N GLY A 359 54.81 -9.20 2.22
CA GLY A 359 53.43 -9.43 1.76
C GLY A 359 52.44 -9.78 2.88
N LYS A 360 52.83 -9.62 4.14
CA LYS A 360 51.96 -9.81 5.30
C LYS A 360 51.66 -8.47 5.94
N LEU A 361 50.44 -7.98 5.77
CA LEU A 361 49.99 -6.69 6.29
C LEU A 361 49.51 -6.82 7.74
N HIS A 362 50.10 -6.05 8.65
CA HIS A 362 49.80 -6.07 10.08
C HIS A 362 49.52 -4.66 10.63
N LEU A 363 48.65 -4.60 11.65
CA LEU A 363 48.55 -3.46 12.55
C LEU A 363 49.30 -3.80 13.84
N VAL A 364 50.25 -2.96 14.23
CA VAL A 364 50.96 -3.05 15.51
C VAL A 364 50.40 -2.01 16.46
N VAL A 365 49.98 -2.43 17.65
CA VAL A 365 49.46 -1.57 18.72
C VAL A 365 50.43 -1.62 19.90
N SER A 366 51.02 -0.49 20.29
CA SER A 366 52.01 -0.36 21.37
C SER A 366 51.75 0.84 22.28
N ASP A 367 52.52 0.98 23.36
CA ASP A 367 52.47 2.17 24.23
C ASP A 367 53.00 3.42 23.52
N TYR A 368 52.37 4.57 23.77
CA TYR A 368 52.88 5.88 23.37
C TYR A 368 54.13 6.27 24.18
N VAL A 369 55.14 6.87 23.52
CA VAL A 369 56.37 7.38 24.14
C VAL A 369 56.62 8.84 23.73
N PRO A 370 56.50 9.84 24.63
CA PRO A 370 56.67 11.26 24.28
C PRO A 370 58.14 11.73 24.14
N PRO A 371 58.45 12.78 23.32
CA PRO A 371 59.79 13.38 23.22
C PRO A 371 60.12 14.41 24.34
N VAL A 372 61.40 14.67 24.65
CA VAL A 372 61.90 15.54 25.75
C VAL A 372 62.12 17.02 25.33
N VAL A 373 61.76 18.03 26.15
CA VAL A 373 61.76 19.50 25.83
C VAL A 373 62.67 20.35 26.77
N VAL A 374 63.29 21.44 26.27
CA VAL A 374 64.14 22.42 27.01
C VAL A 374 63.37 23.73 27.31
N ASN A 375 63.48 24.32 28.51
CA ASN A 375 62.67 25.47 28.97
C ASN A 375 63.37 26.85 28.83
N LYS A 376 62.79 27.78 28.06
CA LYS A 376 63.13 29.23 27.96
C LYS A 376 61.84 30.08 27.84
N ALA A 377 61.91 31.39 28.15
CA ALA A 377 60.81 32.34 27.92
C ALA A 377 60.71 32.72 26.42
N ASP A 378 59.57 33.25 25.96
CA ASP A 378 59.34 33.71 24.57
C ASP A 378 58.35 34.89 24.59
N LEU A 379 58.83 36.13 24.62
CA LEU A 379 57.99 37.31 24.64
C LEU A 379 57.56 37.68 23.22
N ILE A 380 56.25 37.72 22.96
CA ILE A 380 55.69 38.15 21.68
C ILE A 380 54.79 39.36 21.85
N ILE A 381 54.67 40.20 20.82
CA ILE A 381 53.56 41.16 20.74
C ILE A 381 52.34 40.41 20.22
N ASP A 382 51.39 40.13 21.12
CA ASP A 382 50.14 39.43 20.81
C ASP A 382 49.17 40.36 20.07
N THR A 383 49.10 41.62 20.50
CA THR A 383 48.28 42.65 19.85
C THR A 383 48.94 44.02 19.93
N ILE A 384 48.73 44.85 18.90
CA ILE A 384 48.99 46.29 18.89
C ILE A 384 47.84 46.98 18.17
N SER A 385 47.34 48.07 18.72
CA SER A 385 46.33 48.91 18.08
C SER A 385 46.49 50.37 18.53
N THR A 386 45.95 51.29 17.74
CA THR A 386 45.69 52.67 18.17
C THR A 386 44.21 52.84 18.46
N ASP A 387 43.88 53.78 19.35
CA ASP A 387 42.50 54.18 19.63
C ASP A 387 41.79 54.81 18.42
N ILE A 388 42.55 55.39 17.49
CA ILE A 388 42.08 55.97 16.24
C ILE A 388 42.94 55.52 15.04
N SER A 389 42.34 55.30 13.87
CA SER A 389 43.06 54.87 12.65
C SER A 389 43.59 56.04 11.80
N THR A 390 42.98 57.22 11.94
CA THR A 390 43.47 58.51 11.45
C THR A 390 43.34 59.52 12.58
N ALA A 391 44.42 60.23 12.94
CA ALA A 391 44.43 61.23 14.01
C ALA A 391 44.56 62.64 13.44
N TYR A 392 44.08 63.65 14.16
CA TYR A 392 44.44 65.03 13.89
C TYR A 392 45.65 65.48 14.69
N THR A 393 46.42 66.45 14.20
CA THR A 393 47.59 66.99 14.95
C THR A 393 47.25 67.52 16.35
N SER A 394 45.99 67.87 16.61
CA SER A 394 45.50 68.31 17.92
C SER A 394 45.06 67.16 18.84
N GLN A 395 45.03 65.91 18.37
CA GLN A 395 44.58 64.75 19.14
C GLN A 395 45.78 64.01 19.75
N SER A 396 45.61 63.55 20.99
CA SER A 396 46.50 62.53 21.55
C SER A 396 46.12 61.16 20.98
N VAL A 397 47.10 60.30 20.77
CA VAL A 397 46.89 58.93 20.27
C VAL A 397 47.31 57.95 21.35
N THR A 398 46.44 57.02 21.71
CA THR A 398 46.77 55.96 22.66
C THR A 398 47.11 54.67 21.92
N VAL A 399 48.35 54.23 22.03
CA VAL A 399 48.79 52.92 21.56
C VAL A 399 48.48 51.89 22.65
N SER A 400 47.63 50.91 22.34
CA SER A 400 47.35 49.77 23.21
C SER A 400 48.06 48.54 22.67
N PHE A 401 48.70 47.77 23.54
CA PHE A 401 49.40 46.55 23.15
C PHE A 401 49.35 45.47 24.22
N THR A 402 49.47 44.22 23.81
CA THR A 402 49.61 43.08 24.72
C THR A 402 50.89 42.32 24.42
N ILE A 403 51.72 42.14 25.44
CA ILE A 403 52.91 41.30 25.42
C ILE A 403 52.56 39.98 26.07
N LYS A 404 52.90 38.86 25.44
CA LYS A 404 52.64 37.51 25.98
C LYS A 404 53.92 36.69 26.04
N ASN A 405 54.14 36.01 27.16
CA ASN A 405 55.19 35.00 27.26
C ASN A 405 54.68 33.65 26.74
N SER A 406 54.97 33.33 25.47
CA SER A 406 54.64 32.07 24.79
C SER A 406 55.68 30.97 25.00
N GLY A 407 56.72 31.23 25.80
CA GLY A 407 57.75 30.25 26.12
C GLY A 407 57.39 29.37 27.32
N ASN A 408 58.16 28.31 27.53
CA ASN A 408 57.94 27.32 28.61
C ASN A 408 58.74 27.62 29.89
N ALA A 409 59.33 28.82 30.02
CA ALA A 409 59.88 29.36 31.27
C ALA A 409 59.34 30.77 31.55
N ALA A 410 59.33 31.20 32.82
CA ALA A 410 58.93 32.55 33.19
C ALA A 410 59.93 33.60 32.67
N ALA A 411 59.41 34.72 32.18
CA ALA A 411 60.19 35.89 31.78
C ALA A 411 60.40 36.84 32.97
N GLY A 412 61.61 37.40 33.10
CA GLY A 412 61.89 38.47 34.05
C GLY A 412 61.17 39.78 33.69
N ALA A 413 61.21 40.77 34.59
CA ALA A 413 60.68 42.09 34.29
C ALA A 413 61.52 42.80 33.20
N THR A 414 60.87 43.55 32.33
CA THR A 414 61.51 44.33 31.25
C THR A 414 60.76 45.65 30.98
N GLU A 415 61.11 46.39 29.92
CA GLU A 415 60.45 47.59 29.45
C GLU A 415 60.05 47.43 27.97
N ALA A 416 58.79 47.72 27.66
CA ALA A 416 58.32 47.83 26.29
C ALA A 416 58.68 49.20 25.73
N TYR A 417 59.32 49.24 24.55
CA TYR A 417 59.70 50.50 23.89
C TYR A 417 58.73 50.80 22.74
N ILE A 418 58.27 52.05 22.66
CA ILE A 418 57.34 52.52 21.64
C ILE A 418 58.05 53.52 20.74
N TYR A 419 58.09 53.24 19.45
CA TYR A 419 58.76 54.04 18.43
C TYR A 419 57.77 54.60 17.41
N ASP A 420 58.10 55.73 16.81
CA ASP A 420 57.56 56.16 15.51
C ASP A 420 58.69 56.18 14.49
N GLY A 421 58.63 55.26 13.51
CA GLY A 421 59.77 54.92 12.68
C GLY A 421 60.96 54.51 13.54
N ASN A 422 62.04 55.30 13.51
CA ASN A 422 63.25 55.07 14.34
C ASN A 422 63.30 55.95 15.60
N THR A 423 62.30 56.80 15.84
CA THR A 423 62.30 57.74 16.97
C THR A 423 61.61 57.11 18.17
N LEU A 424 62.33 56.96 19.29
CA LEU A 424 61.73 56.47 20.53
C LEU A 424 60.77 57.52 21.12
N LEU A 425 59.49 57.17 21.25
CA LEU A 425 58.45 58.02 21.82
C LEU A 425 58.34 57.86 23.33
N GLY A 426 58.57 56.64 23.84
CA GLY A 426 58.50 56.36 25.26
C GLY A 426 58.68 54.89 25.61
N LYS A 427 58.59 54.61 26.91
CA LYS A 427 58.78 53.29 27.50
C LYS A 427 57.67 52.96 28.48
N VAL A 428 57.29 51.69 28.57
CA VAL A 428 56.29 51.18 29.53
C VAL A 428 56.90 50.01 30.29
N SER A 429 56.90 50.07 31.63
CA SER A 429 57.44 48.98 32.45
C SER A 429 56.54 47.73 32.37
N VAL A 430 57.16 46.58 32.14
CA VAL A 430 56.53 45.25 32.06
C VAL A 430 57.01 44.42 33.23
N GLY A 431 56.10 44.01 34.11
CA GLY A 431 56.43 43.12 35.23
C GLY A 431 56.87 41.72 34.76
N ALA A 432 57.40 40.91 35.66
CA ALA A 432 57.73 39.52 35.34
C ALA A 432 56.48 38.75 34.87
N LEU A 433 56.62 37.96 33.80
CA LEU A 433 55.52 37.20 33.20
C LEU A 433 55.73 35.69 33.39
N ALA A 434 54.77 35.03 34.04
CA ALA A 434 54.73 33.58 34.10
C ALA A 434 54.56 32.96 32.69
N VAL A 435 54.81 31.65 32.56
CA VAL A 435 54.53 30.90 31.32
C VAL A 435 53.08 31.10 30.90
N GLY A 436 52.84 31.51 29.65
CA GLY A 436 51.52 31.84 29.11
C GLY A 436 50.92 33.16 29.63
N GLY A 437 51.60 33.83 30.56
CA GLY A 437 51.17 35.12 31.11
C GLY A 437 51.27 36.24 30.08
N ALA A 438 50.41 37.25 30.23
CA ALA A 438 50.39 38.42 29.37
C ALA A 438 50.35 39.71 30.18
N PHE A 439 50.90 40.77 29.59
CA PHE A 439 50.82 42.14 30.07
C PHE A 439 50.16 43.00 29.00
N SER A 440 49.06 43.68 29.35
CA SER A 440 48.46 44.70 28.49
C SER A 440 48.89 46.07 28.98
N GLY A 441 49.47 46.86 28.09
CA GLY A 441 49.95 48.20 28.35
C GLY A 441 49.33 49.21 27.38
N THR A 442 49.27 50.47 27.82
CA THR A 442 48.92 51.59 26.95
C THR A 442 49.99 52.67 27.04
N PHE A 443 50.21 53.39 25.94
CA PHE A 443 51.07 54.55 25.88
C PHE A 443 50.38 55.67 25.10
N THR A 444 50.13 56.80 25.76
CA THR A 444 49.50 57.96 25.13
C THR A 444 50.56 58.90 24.56
N ILE A 445 50.59 59.00 23.24
CA ILE A 445 51.32 60.01 22.49
C ILE A 445 50.56 61.33 22.63
N ALA A 446 51.15 62.32 23.30
CA ALA A 446 50.50 63.60 23.54
C ALA A 446 50.16 64.34 22.23
N ALA A 447 49.08 65.13 22.24
CA ALA A 447 48.69 65.97 21.12
C ALA A 447 49.86 66.85 20.63
N GLY A 448 49.98 67.01 19.31
CA GLY A 448 51.04 67.79 18.66
C GLY A 448 52.41 67.10 18.57
N LYS A 449 52.56 65.85 19.03
CA LYS A 449 53.81 65.09 18.91
C LYS A 449 53.99 64.38 17.56
N LEU A 450 52.89 64.12 16.86
CA LEU A 450 52.91 63.56 15.51
C LEU A 450 52.64 64.66 14.49
N SER A 451 53.47 64.73 13.46
CA SER A 451 53.32 65.67 12.35
C SER A 451 52.21 65.22 11.40
N VAL A 452 51.77 66.08 10.48
CA VAL A 452 50.89 65.63 9.39
C VAL A 452 51.65 64.63 8.51
N GLY A 453 51.05 63.47 8.25
CA GLY A 453 51.63 62.38 7.46
C GLY A 453 51.35 60.99 8.02
N THR A 454 51.85 59.96 7.35
CA THR A 454 51.74 58.57 7.83
C THR A 454 52.88 58.23 8.78
N HIS A 455 52.53 57.77 9.96
CA HIS A 455 53.40 57.34 11.05
C HIS A 455 53.38 55.81 11.19
N THR A 456 54.51 55.20 11.56
CA THR A 456 54.62 53.75 11.78
C THR A 456 55.02 53.50 13.23
N LEU A 457 54.03 53.18 14.05
CA LEU A 457 54.18 53.01 15.48
C LEU A 457 54.62 51.58 15.80
N THR A 458 55.83 51.39 16.33
CA THR A 458 56.37 50.05 16.62
C THR A 458 56.50 49.85 18.13
N VAL A 459 55.99 48.72 18.63
CA VAL A 459 56.19 48.28 20.02
C VAL A 459 57.17 47.12 20.03
N VAL A 460 58.18 47.19 20.89
CA VAL A 460 59.16 46.12 21.15
C VAL A 460 59.02 45.70 22.61
N ALA A 461 58.68 44.42 22.86
CA ALA A 461 58.29 43.91 24.17
C ALA A 461 59.42 44.00 25.22
N ASP A 462 60.63 43.64 24.81
CA ASP A 462 61.87 43.75 25.59
C ASP A 462 62.82 44.72 24.89
N GLY A 463 62.46 46.00 24.85
CA GLY A 463 63.23 47.01 24.13
C GLY A 463 64.66 47.22 24.66
N GLY A 464 64.91 46.78 25.91
CA GLY A 464 66.23 46.75 26.53
C GLY A 464 67.04 45.48 26.23
N ASN A 465 66.43 44.45 25.64
CA ASN A 465 67.01 43.14 25.37
C ASN A 465 67.62 42.49 26.63
N VAL A 466 66.85 42.46 27.73
CA VAL A 466 67.28 41.97 29.07
C VAL A 466 66.75 40.59 29.43
N VAL A 467 65.74 40.06 28.74
CA VAL A 467 65.18 38.71 28.92
C VAL A 467 65.67 37.84 27.76
N ALA A 468 66.37 36.73 28.05
CA ALA A 468 66.80 35.80 27.02
C ALA A 468 65.64 34.89 26.59
N GLU A 469 65.34 34.89 25.29
CA GLU A 469 64.15 34.25 24.72
C GLU A 469 64.49 32.95 23.97
N SER A 470 63.47 32.13 23.67
CA SER A 470 63.60 31.02 22.72
C SER A 470 63.66 31.50 21.27
N ASN A 471 63.02 32.63 20.97
CA ASN A 471 63.05 33.28 19.69
C ASN A 471 63.19 34.81 19.85
N GLU A 472 64.37 35.36 19.60
CA GLU A 472 64.64 36.80 19.75
C GLU A 472 64.04 37.66 18.61
N SER A 473 63.30 37.07 17.66
CA SER A 473 62.85 37.75 16.44
C SER A 473 61.35 38.03 16.37
N ASN A 474 60.56 37.55 17.33
CA ASN A 474 59.09 37.67 17.34
C ASN A 474 58.55 38.62 18.43
N ASN A 475 59.42 39.41 19.07
CA ASN A 475 59.09 40.31 20.18
C ASN A 475 58.80 41.76 19.77
N SER A 476 58.55 42.03 18.48
CA SER A 476 58.18 43.36 17.97
C SER A 476 57.02 43.33 16.97
N ALA A 477 56.18 44.38 16.97
CA ALA A 477 55.11 44.57 15.99
C ALA A 477 54.87 46.07 15.71
N ALA A 478 54.37 46.39 14.52
CA ALA A 478 54.14 47.77 14.07
C ALA A 478 52.70 48.00 13.62
N GLN A 479 52.20 49.22 13.84
CA GLN A 479 50.89 49.71 13.45
C GLN A 479 51.04 51.04 12.70
N SER A 480 50.45 51.15 11.50
CA SER A 480 50.41 52.41 10.77
C SER A 480 49.29 53.31 11.27
N LEU A 481 49.57 54.62 11.34
CA LEU A 481 48.62 55.67 11.70
C LEU A 481 48.76 56.85 10.74
N ASN A 482 47.66 57.33 10.16
CA ASN A 482 47.70 58.56 9.37
C ASN A 482 47.35 59.77 10.24
N VAL A 483 48.10 60.87 10.14
CA VAL A 483 47.86 62.10 10.90
C VAL A 483 47.55 63.26 9.97
N THR A 484 46.43 63.96 10.16
CA THR A 484 45.94 65.07 9.32
C THR A 484 45.68 66.33 10.16
N ALA A 485 45.30 67.45 9.51
CA ALA A 485 44.83 68.63 10.24
C ALA A 485 43.30 68.49 10.54
N PRO A 486 42.77 68.96 11.69
CA PRO A 486 41.34 68.85 12.01
C PRO A 486 40.45 69.71 11.08
N PRO A 487 39.30 69.20 10.58
CA PRO A 487 38.24 69.99 9.98
C PRO A 487 37.33 70.64 11.05
N ALA A 488 36.69 71.77 10.75
CA ALA A 488 35.68 72.40 11.61
C ALA A 488 34.29 71.78 11.38
N ALA A 489 33.53 71.45 12.44
CA ALA A 489 32.17 70.89 12.34
C ALA A 489 31.13 71.97 12.00
N THR A 490 30.32 71.73 10.96
CA THR A 490 29.37 72.70 10.40
C THR A 490 28.03 72.10 9.95
N HIS A 491 27.68 70.84 10.30
CA HIS A 491 26.53 70.09 9.77
C HIS A 491 25.65 69.50 10.90
N ASP A 492 24.35 69.30 10.69
CA ASP A 492 23.40 68.70 11.65
C ASP A 492 22.36 67.83 10.90
N ILE A 493 22.56 66.50 10.88
CA ILE A 493 21.75 65.55 10.12
C ILE A 493 20.60 65.06 11.00
N ARG A 494 19.37 65.24 10.52
CA ARG A 494 18.18 64.83 11.29
C ARG A 494 17.04 64.38 10.42
N GLU A 495 16.04 63.77 11.05
CA GLU A 495 14.78 63.43 10.38
C GLU A 495 14.17 64.67 9.72
N TYR A 496 13.76 64.52 8.45
CA TYR A 496 13.06 65.53 7.69
C TYR A 496 11.66 65.03 7.34
N ILE A 497 10.66 65.89 7.55
CA ILE A 497 9.27 65.61 7.19
C ILE A 497 8.97 66.43 5.93
N PRO A 498 8.88 65.82 4.74
CA PRO A 498 8.43 66.51 3.54
C PRO A 498 7.03 67.09 3.71
N GLU A 499 6.74 68.20 3.02
CA GLU A 499 5.41 68.80 3.06
C GLU A 499 4.35 67.80 2.58
N GLY A 500 3.34 67.54 3.43
CA GLY A 500 2.28 66.57 3.18
C GLY A 500 2.50 65.17 3.78
N TRP A 501 3.67 64.87 4.37
CA TRP A 501 3.91 63.60 5.05
C TRP A 501 3.45 63.64 6.51
N GLU A 502 2.92 62.52 7.02
CA GLU A 502 2.46 62.41 8.41
C GLU A 502 3.62 62.31 9.41
N SER A 503 4.77 61.76 8.98
CA SER A 503 6.02 61.68 9.74
C SER A 503 7.22 61.57 8.79
N GLY A 504 8.46 61.68 9.28
CA GLY A 504 9.65 61.55 8.45
C GLY A 504 10.02 60.08 8.15
N LEU A 505 9.30 59.12 8.73
CA LEU A 505 9.27 57.70 8.38
C LEU A 505 7.83 57.22 8.22
N VAL A 506 7.38 57.03 6.98
CA VAL A 506 6.03 56.59 6.61
C VAL A 506 6.04 55.13 6.15
N ILE A 507 5.07 54.35 6.63
CA ILE A 507 4.91 52.93 6.33
C ILE A 507 3.50 52.70 5.79
N ALA A 508 3.39 52.03 4.64
CA ALA A 508 2.11 51.84 3.94
C ALA A 508 1.99 50.46 3.27
N HIS A 509 0.76 49.97 3.07
CA HIS A 509 0.43 48.77 2.29
C HIS A 509 0.38 49.03 0.77
N LYS A 510 0.49 50.29 0.33
CA LYS A 510 0.42 50.68 -1.09
C LYS A 510 1.30 51.89 -1.40
N LYS A 511 1.69 52.00 -2.68
CA LYS A 511 2.45 53.15 -3.19
C LYS A 511 1.61 54.43 -3.18
N GLY A 512 2.27 55.58 -3.00
CA GLY A 512 1.64 56.89 -3.16
C GLY A 512 1.22 57.17 -4.60
N ASN A 513 0.17 57.98 -4.80
CA ASN A 513 -0.38 58.29 -6.13
C ASN A 513 0.50 59.35 -6.85
N TRP A 514 1.00 59.05 -8.06
CA TRP A 514 2.05 59.82 -8.77
C TRP A 514 1.60 61.19 -9.36
N GLU A 515 0.42 61.70 -9.01
CA GLU A 515 -0.15 62.88 -9.69
C GLU A 515 0.56 64.21 -9.34
N SER A 516 1.40 64.26 -8.30
CA SER A 516 2.38 65.33 -8.05
C SER A 516 3.44 64.89 -7.03
N ALA A 517 4.64 65.49 -7.09
CA ALA A 517 5.73 65.21 -6.14
C ALA A 517 5.39 65.50 -4.67
N GLU A 518 4.30 66.23 -4.42
CA GLU A 518 3.80 66.60 -3.08
C GLU A 518 2.85 65.56 -2.47
N LYS A 519 2.48 64.50 -3.20
CA LYS A 519 1.55 63.44 -2.72
C LYS A 519 2.17 62.03 -2.67
N MET A 520 3.48 61.94 -2.87
CA MET A 520 4.23 60.68 -2.90
C MET A 520 4.65 60.31 -1.47
N GLY A 521 4.32 59.09 -1.01
CA GLY A 521 4.70 58.61 0.33
C GLY A 521 3.91 59.22 1.51
N THR A 522 2.72 59.80 1.26
CA THR A 522 1.95 60.56 2.27
C THR A 522 0.96 59.73 3.10
N TYR A 523 0.72 58.46 2.75
CA TYR A 523 -0.26 57.62 3.44
C TYR A 523 0.43 56.75 4.47
N GLU A 524 0.05 56.90 5.73
CA GLU A 524 0.47 56.02 6.80
C GLU A 524 -0.67 55.07 7.16
N ASP A 525 -0.40 53.76 7.16
CA ASP A 525 -1.39 52.78 7.54
C ASP A 525 -1.30 52.43 9.02
N THR A 526 -2.46 52.41 9.66
CA THR A 526 -2.59 52.03 11.08
C THR A 526 -2.71 50.51 11.27
N VAL A 527 -3.07 49.77 10.22
CA VAL A 527 -3.16 48.30 10.18
C VAL A 527 -2.69 47.83 8.80
N ILE A 528 -1.77 46.85 8.79
CA ILE A 528 -1.27 46.18 7.57
C ILE A 528 -1.52 44.68 7.76
N THR A 529 -1.85 43.94 6.71
CA THR A 529 -2.05 42.49 6.80
C THR A 529 -0.84 41.70 6.30
N ASN A 530 -0.74 40.42 6.65
CA ASN A 530 0.35 39.54 6.18
C ASN A 530 0.32 39.26 4.66
N GLU A 531 -0.70 39.72 3.94
CA GLU A 531 -0.77 39.63 2.48
C GLU A 531 -0.37 40.91 1.77
N ASP A 532 -0.22 42.02 2.50
CA ASP A 532 0.14 43.32 1.96
C ASP A 532 1.66 43.46 1.76
N ASP A 533 2.05 44.10 0.65
CA ASP A 533 3.43 44.58 0.47
C ASP A 533 3.65 45.83 1.33
N VAL A 534 4.77 45.89 2.04
CA VAL A 534 5.14 47.01 2.90
C VAL A 534 6.03 47.98 2.13
N PHE A 535 5.54 49.20 1.94
CA PHE A 535 6.24 50.31 1.33
C PHE A 535 6.76 51.26 2.41
N ILE A 536 8.06 51.56 2.36
CA ILE A 536 8.75 52.40 3.33
C ILE A 536 9.22 53.67 2.64
N SER A 537 8.82 54.82 3.19
CA SER A 537 9.24 56.13 2.74
C SER A 537 9.90 56.88 3.90
N PHE A 538 11.04 57.55 3.67
CA PHE A 538 11.70 58.33 4.71
C PHE A 538 12.35 59.61 4.16
N GLY A 539 12.44 60.63 5.02
CA GLY A 539 13.11 61.91 4.74
C GLY A 539 14.24 62.22 5.72
N VAL A 540 15.33 62.79 5.20
CA VAL A 540 16.49 63.25 5.99
C VAL A 540 16.91 64.65 5.53
N THR A 541 17.34 65.49 6.47
CA THR A 541 17.89 66.82 6.20
C THR A 541 19.23 67.00 6.87
N ASP A 542 20.06 67.88 6.32
CA ASP A 542 21.17 68.51 7.02
C ASP A 542 20.88 70.01 7.15
N ASP A 543 20.69 70.49 8.37
CA ASP A 543 20.02 71.76 8.68
C ASP A 543 20.88 73.02 8.46
N THR A 544 22.13 72.88 8.00
CA THR A 544 23.05 74.02 7.87
C THR A 544 23.16 74.53 6.44
N ALA A 545 23.12 75.87 6.29
CA ALA A 545 23.15 76.61 5.02
C ALA A 545 24.49 76.56 4.25
N ALA A 546 25.21 75.43 4.32
CA ALA A 546 26.45 75.18 3.62
C ALA A 546 26.16 74.68 2.20
N SER A 547 26.90 75.19 1.20
CA SER A 547 26.64 74.96 -0.23
C SER A 547 26.96 73.54 -0.73
N ALA A 548 27.41 72.61 0.13
CA ALA A 548 27.56 71.19 -0.15
C ALA A 548 27.50 70.36 1.14
N HIS A 549 26.66 69.32 1.16
CA HIS A 549 26.56 68.37 2.28
C HIS A 549 27.51 67.18 2.09
N PRO A 550 28.19 66.71 3.15
CA PRO A 550 29.02 65.51 3.09
C PRO A 550 28.17 64.26 2.80
N THR A 551 28.77 63.25 2.16
CA THR A 551 28.12 61.97 1.91
C THR A 551 28.03 61.17 3.21
N PHE A 552 26.83 60.75 3.60
CA PHE A 552 26.52 59.95 4.78
C PHE A 552 25.56 58.82 4.40
N GLN A 553 25.46 57.78 5.22
CA GLN A 553 24.63 56.62 4.92
C GLN A 553 23.40 56.53 5.83
N SER A 554 22.20 56.38 5.23
CA SER A 554 20.97 56.09 5.96
C SER A 554 20.66 54.59 5.91
N ALA A 555 20.66 53.90 7.05
CA ALA A 555 20.45 52.46 7.15
C ALA A 555 19.07 52.11 7.71
N LEU A 556 18.40 51.14 7.07
CA LEU A 556 17.12 50.57 7.48
C LEU A 556 17.32 49.28 8.27
N TYR A 557 16.63 49.19 9.40
CA TYR A 557 16.52 47.98 10.22
C TYR A 557 15.06 47.62 10.42
N ILE A 558 14.73 46.34 10.29
CA ILE A 558 13.41 45.78 10.63
C ILE A 558 13.62 44.71 11.69
N ASP A 559 12.92 44.83 12.82
CA ASP A 559 13.06 44.02 14.03
C ASP A 559 14.51 43.91 14.53
N GLY A 560 15.27 45.00 14.36
CA GLY A 560 16.69 45.07 14.72
C GLY A 560 17.65 44.43 13.72
N VAL A 561 17.15 43.83 12.63
CA VAL A 561 17.97 43.24 11.56
C VAL A 561 18.22 44.27 10.46
N TYR A 562 19.49 44.43 10.06
CA TYR A 562 19.88 45.30 8.94
C TYR A 562 19.25 44.81 7.63
N VAL A 563 18.54 45.68 6.91
CA VAL A 563 17.89 45.39 5.63
C VAL A 563 18.70 45.92 4.47
N THR A 564 18.91 47.23 4.44
CA THR A 564 19.61 47.93 3.36
C THR A 564 20.04 49.32 3.82
N ALA A 565 20.82 50.02 3.00
CA ALA A 565 21.18 51.40 3.25
C ALA A 565 21.34 52.21 1.97
N TRP A 566 21.11 53.53 2.09
CA TRP A 566 21.23 54.48 0.99
C TRP A 566 22.30 55.51 1.30
N ASN A 567 23.18 55.74 0.33
CA ASN A 567 24.18 56.80 0.43
C ASN A 567 23.52 58.13 0.07
N SER A 568 23.80 59.16 0.87
CA SER A 568 23.61 60.53 0.43
C SER A 568 24.67 60.85 -0.63
N GLU A 569 24.26 61.44 -1.74
CA GLU A 569 25.15 62.00 -2.76
C GLU A 569 25.34 63.48 -2.44
N SER A 570 26.55 63.99 -2.64
CA SER A 570 26.86 65.42 -2.48
C SER A 570 26.00 66.26 -3.43
N SER A 571 25.02 67.00 -2.91
CA SER A 571 24.15 67.90 -3.68
C SER A 571 23.87 69.20 -2.94
N THR A 572 23.39 70.24 -3.64
CA THR A 572 23.04 71.55 -3.07
C THR A 572 21.66 71.60 -2.40
N LYS A 573 20.96 70.46 -2.28
CA LYS A 573 19.66 70.35 -1.62
C LYS A 573 19.82 69.75 -0.23
N HIS A 574 19.38 70.51 0.78
CA HIS A 574 19.44 70.16 2.21
C HIS A 574 18.60 68.92 2.56
N ASN A 575 17.53 68.68 1.82
CA ASN A 575 16.56 67.62 2.11
C ASN A 575 16.64 66.50 1.07
N ARG A 576 16.66 65.25 1.52
CA ARG A 576 16.59 64.04 0.69
C ARG A 576 15.49 63.12 1.20
N PHE A 577 14.81 62.45 0.28
CA PHE A 577 13.81 61.45 0.64
C PHE A 577 13.93 60.22 -0.27
N VAL A 578 13.60 59.06 0.29
CA VAL A 578 13.32 57.82 -0.44
C VAL A 578 11.83 57.60 -0.33
N VAL A 579 11.17 57.33 -1.47
CA VAL A 579 9.72 57.07 -1.52
C VAL A 579 9.49 55.64 -1.94
N ASP A 580 8.53 54.99 -1.28
CA ASP A 580 7.93 53.71 -1.68
C ASP A 580 8.95 52.58 -1.89
N TYR A 581 9.95 52.48 -1.01
CA TYR A 581 10.84 51.32 -1.01
C TYR A 581 10.03 50.08 -0.65
N ASN A 582 9.86 49.18 -1.63
CA ASN A 582 9.12 47.93 -1.42
C ASN A 582 10.01 46.95 -0.66
N TYR A 583 9.68 46.70 0.61
CA TYR A 583 10.31 45.64 1.40
C TYR A 583 9.74 44.26 1.05
N GLY A 584 8.48 44.20 0.62
CA GLY A 584 7.69 42.98 0.46
C GLY A 584 6.81 42.72 1.68
N LYS A 585 6.46 41.46 1.92
CA LYS A 585 5.51 41.06 2.98
C LYS A 585 6.19 40.86 4.33
N LEU A 586 5.47 41.17 5.41
CA LEU A 586 5.86 40.86 6.78
C LEU A 586 4.95 39.76 7.37
N SER A 587 5.48 39.00 8.32
CA SER A 587 4.73 37.98 9.06
C SER A 587 3.68 38.60 9.98
N VAL A 588 2.66 37.85 10.39
CA VAL A 588 1.72 38.31 11.43
C VAL A 588 2.45 38.57 12.74
N GLY A 589 2.27 39.76 13.32
CA GLY A 589 2.91 40.17 14.57
C GLY A 589 3.22 41.66 14.63
N THR A 590 3.80 42.09 15.75
CA THR A 590 4.27 43.47 15.93
C THR A 590 5.70 43.60 15.39
N HIS A 591 5.91 44.52 14.46
CA HIS A 591 7.19 44.76 13.80
C HIS A 591 7.73 46.16 14.11
N THR A 592 9.03 46.29 14.33
CA THR A 592 9.71 47.57 14.61
C THR A 592 10.62 47.97 13.45
N ILE A 593 10.34 49.13 12.84
CA ILE A 593 11.05 49.65 11.68
C ILE A 593 11.88 50.85 12.17
N LYS A 594 13.20 50.79 11.99
CA LYS A 594 14.15 51.81 12.46
C LYS A 594 15.00 52.32 11.30
N MET A 595 15.06 53.64 11.15
CA MET A 595 16.01 54.32 10.27
C MET A 595 17.09 55.02 11.09
N VAL A 596 18.34 54.84 10.68
CA VAL A 596 19.52 55.51 11.27
C VAL A 596 20.21 56.31 10.15
N HIS A 597 20.11 57.62 10.21
CA HIS A 597 20.87 58.55 9.37
C HIS A 597 22.29 58.72 9.92
N ASP A 598 23.24 59.00 9.04
CA ASP A 598 24.69 58.82 9.26
C ASP A 598 25.06 57.57 10.10
N SER A 599 24.54 56.42 9.69
CA SER A 599 24.83 55.13 10.34
C SER A 599 26.32 54.75 10.40
N THR A 600 27.18 55.47 9.68
CA THR A 600 28.65 55.31 9.68
C THR A 600 29.38 56.29 10.59
N ASN A 601 28.68 57.28 11.15
CA ASN A 601 29.20 58.33 12.03
C ASN A 601 30.41 59.07 11.40
N LEU A 602 30.35 59.30 10.08
CA LEU A 602 31.43 59.89 9.29
C LEU A 602 31.32 61.41 9.18
N VAL A 603 30.13 61.95 9.41
CA VAL A 603 29.88 63.39 9.45
C VAL A 603 29.90 63.82 10.90
N SER A 604 30.76 64.77 11.25
CA SER A 604 30.69 65.37 12.60
C SER A 604 29.52 66.33 12.67
N GLU A 605 28.54 66.00 13.51
CA GLU A 605 27.27 66.71 13.60
C GLU A 605 27.23 67.68 14.78
N ILE A 606 26.37 68.70 14.72
CA ILE A 606 26.08 69.58 15.86
C ILE A 606 25.33 68.80 16.95
N ASN A 607 24.44 67.87 16.57
CA ASN A 607 23.71 67.01 17.47
C ASN A 607 23.63 65.55 16.99
N GLU A 608 24.53 64.71 17.51
CA GLU A 608 24.61 63.28 17.17
C GLU A 608 23.39 62.41 17.57
N ASN A 609 22.35 62.97 18.20
CA ASN A 609 21.23 62.19 18.77
C ASN A 609 19.89 62.37 18.04
N ASN A 610 19.81 63.21 17.00
CA ASN A 610 18.57 63.50 16.26
C ASN A 610 18.53 62.85 14.86
N ASN A 611 19.47 61.95 14.56
CA ASN A 611 19.62 61.24 13.29
C ASN A 611 18.99 59.83 13.29
N VAL A 612 18.21 59.45 14.32
CA VAL A 612 17.54 58.14 14.42
C VAL A 612 16.02 58.29 14.56
N VAL A 613 15.25 57.60 13.71
CA VAL A 613 13.79 57.47 13.82
C VAL A 613 13.37 56.00 13.90
N THR A 614 12.38 55.69 14.73
CA THR A 614 11.87 54.32 14.92
C THR A 614 10.34 54.33 14.99
N LYS A 615 9.71 53.31 14.40
CA LYS A 615 8.26 53.15 14.32
C LYS A 615 7.87 51.70 14.51
N THR A 616 6.70 51.47 15.10
CA THR A 616 6.14 50.13 15.30
C THR A 616 4.85 49.99 14.49
N ILE A 617 4.71 48.91 13.74
CA ILE A 617 3.46 48.53 13.06
C ILE A 617 2.97 47.19 13.60
N VAL A 618 1.67 46.93 13.48
CA VAL A 618 1.08 45.62 13.72
C VAL A 618 0.65 45.04 12.39
N VAL A 619 1.19 43.88 12.05
CA VAL A 619 0.79 43.09 10.90
C VAL A 619 -0.21 42.05 11.38
N GLU A 620 -1.45 42.19 10.93
CA GLU A 620 -2.54 41.29 11.30
C GLU A 620 -2.69 40.15 10.29
N ARG A 621 -3.33 39.05 10.70
CA ARG A 621 -3.71 37.98 9.76
C ARG A 621 -4.84 38.52 8.88
N ALA A 622 -4.70 38.43 7.56
CA ALA A 622 -5.82 38.66 6.66
C ALA A 622 -6.95 37.65 7.00
N VAL A 623 -8.15 38.15 7.29
CA VAL A 623 -9.34 37.34 7.59
C VAL A 623 -10.41 37.59 6.54
N HIS A 624 -10.97 36.50 6.03
CA HIS A 624 -12.06 36.50 5.04
C HIS A 624 -13.42 36.46 5.74
N ASP A 625 -14.53 36.77 5.08
CA ASP A 625 -15.89 36.57 5.65
C ASP A 625 -16.80 35.95 4.59
N ILE A 626 -16.85 34.62 4.52
CA ILE A 626 -17.54 33.91 3.45
C ILE A 626 -18.99 33.65 3.86
N LYS A 627 -19.91 34.36 3.22
CA LYS A 627 -21.34 34.24 3.52
C LYS A 627 -22.18 33.95 2.26
N PRO A 628 -23.35 33.31 2.40
CA PRO A 628 -24.25 33.06 1.27
C PRO A 628 -24.62 34.36 0.56
N TYR A 629 -24.44 34.39 -0.75
CA TYR A 629 -24.66 35.57 -1.59
C TYR A 629 -25.59 35.25 -2.74
N ALA A 630 -26.45 36.21 -3.10
CA ALA A 630 -27.35 36.10 -4.24
C ALA A 630 -26.97 37.19 -5.26
N PRO A 631 -26.27 36.85 -6.35
CA PRO A 631 -25.97 37.79 -7.42
C PRO A 631 -27.25 38.39 -8.03
N ASP A 632 -27.16 39.60 -8.59
CA ASP A 632 -28.33 40.35 -9.10
C ASP A 632 -29.19 39.58 -10.12
N ASP A 633 -28.57 38.70 -10.92
CA ASP A 633 -29.26 37.90 -11.95
C ASP A 633 -29.75 36.52 -11.45
N TRP A 634 -29.49 36.19 -10.18
CA TRP A 634 -29.86 34.92 -9.56
C TRP A 634 -31.17 35.05 -8.79
N SER A 635 -31.95 33.97 -8.74
CA SER A 635 -33.21 33.98 -7.97
C SER A 635 -33.00 33.89 -6.45
N ASN A 636 -31.86 33.35 -6.02
CA ASN A 636 -31.52 33.16 -4.62
C ASN A 636 -30.03 32.82 -4.47
N SER A 637 -29.52 32.73 -3.24
CA SER A 637 -28.16 32.26 -2.96
C SER A 637 -27.99 30.75 -3.12
N ILE A 638 -29.08 29.98 -2.99
CA ILE A 638 -29.19 28.60 -3.49
C ILE A 638 -30.29 28.59 -4.54
N VAL A 639 -29.97 28.39 -5.82
CA VAL A 639 -30.94 28.29 -6.91
C VAL A 639 -31.22 26.84 -7.25
N ILE A 640 -32.50 26.49 -7.40
CA ILE A 640 -32.98 25.14 -7.67
C ILE A 640 -33.75 25.14 -8.98
N ASN A 641 -33.29 24.36 -9.95
CA ASN A 641 -33.81 24.44 -11.31
C ASN A 641 -33.77 23.08 -12.05
N ASN A 642 -34.42 23.00 -13.22
CA ASN A 642 -34.50 21.78 -14.02
C ASN A 642 -33.62 21.75 -15.28
N ASN A 643 -32.79 22.78 -15.51
CA ASN A 643 -32.13 23.00 -16.79
C ASN A 643 -30.69 23.56 -16.69
N GLY A 644 -30.11 23.60 -15.49
CA GLY A 644 -28.82 24.20 -15.18
C GLY A 644 -28.79 25.73 -15.05
N SER A 645 -29.91 26.45 -15.17
CA SER A 645 -29.89 27.93 -15.16
C SER A 645 -29.70 28.55 -13.77
N TYR A 646 -29.31 29.83 -13.74
CA TYR A 646 -29.16 30.61 -12.49
C TYR A 646 -30.48 31.16 -11.94
N LYS A 647 -31.63 30.71 -12.44
CA LYS A 647 -32.96 31.10 -11.95
C LYS A 647 -33.76 29.90 -11.49
N ASP A 648 -34.54 30.09 -10.43
CA ASP A 648 -35.38 29.01 -9.91
C ASP A 648 -36.40 28.58 -10.96
N SER A 649 -36.60 27.26 -11.07
CA SER A 649 -37.71 26.71 -11.85
C SER A 649 -38.41 25.62 -11.07
N SER A 650 -39.70 25.45 -11.34
CA SER A 650 -40.45 24.33 -10.76
C SER A 650 -39.84 23.02 -11.25
N VAL A 651 -39.33 22.22 -10.32
CA VAL A 651 -38.80 20.89 -10.59
C VAL A 651 -39.87 19.84 -10.31
N ASN A 652 -40.00 18.88 -11.23
CA ASN A 652 -40.88 17.72 -11.04
C ASN A 652 -40.11 16.41 -11.16
N THR A 653 -40.73 15.28 -10.83
CA THR A 653 -40.06 13.97 -10.81
C THR A 653 -39.50 13.50 -12.16
N LYS A 654 -39.79 14.17 -13.29
CA LYS A 654 -39.15 13.90 -14.59
C LYS A 654 -37.90 14.73 -14.83
N ASP A 655 -37.78 15.84 -14.12
CA ASP A 655 -36.70 16.80 -14.24
C ASP A 655 -35.48 16.32 -13.45
N ASN A 656 -34.29 16.54 -13.98
CA ASN A 656 -33.09 16.51 -13.14
C ASN A 656 -33.09 17.78 -12.30
N VAL A 657 -32.82 17.65 -11.00
CA VAL A 657 -32.69 18.79 -10.10
C VAL A 657 -31.26 19.27 -10.15
N TYR A 658 -31.07 20.47 -10.65
CA TYR A 658 -29.79 21.17 -10.63
C TYR A 658 -29.80 22.21 -9.51
N VAL A 659 -28.68 22.27 -8.79
CA VAL A 659 -28.45 23.26 -7.75
C VAL A 659 -27.29 24.15 -8.17
N ASN A 660 -27.54 25.46 -8.20
CA ASN A 660 -26.51 26.48 -8.30
C ASN A 660 -26.45 27.20 -6.96
N VAL A 661 -25.25 27.59 -6.53
CA VAL A 661 -25.06 28.28 -5.26
C VAL A 661 -23.99 29.34 -5.40
N ALA A 662 -24.20 30.47 -4.72
CA ALA A 662 -23.23 31.54 -4.63
C ALA A 662 -22.97 31.95 -3.18
N PHE A 663 -21.71 32.32 -2.93
CA PHE A 663 -21.21 32.87 -1.67
C PHE A 663 -20.39 34.12 -2.00
N GLU A 664 -20.36 35.12 -1.12
CA GLU A 664 -19.47 36.26 -1.24
C GLU A 664 -18.45 36.22 -0.10
N ASP A 665 -17.23 36.67 -0.39
CA ASP A 665 -16.29 37.09 0.62
C ASP A 665 -16.51 38.59 0.86
N ASP A 666 -17.16 38.90 1.97
CA ASP A 666 -17.50 40.27 2.38
C ASP A 666 -16.34 40.98 3.10
N SER A 667 -15.13 40.41 3.03
CA SER A 667 -13.92 41.04 3.54
C SER A 667 -13.27 41.95 2.49
N ASN A 668 -12.38 42.81 2.97
CA ASN A 668 -11.45 43.56 2.13
C ASN A 668 -10.11 42.82 1.94
N ALA A 669 -10.04 41.52 2.27
CA ALA A 669 -8.81 40.74 2.21
C ALA A 669 -8.47 40.29 0.77
N ALA A 670 -7.19 40.06 0.50
CA ALA A 670 -6.73 39.63 -0.82
C ALA A 670 -7.18 38.19 -1.16
N TYR A 671 -7.74 38.01 -2.35
CA TYR A 671 -8.14 36.78 -3.04
C TYR A 671 -7.97 35.41 -2.32
N ILE A 672 -9.07 34.69 -2.11
CA ILE A 672 -9.08 33.29 -1.64
C ILE A 672 -8.75 32.34 -2.79
N HIS A 673 -7.67 31.55 -2.64
CA HIS A 673 -7.18 30.72 -3.74
C HIS A 673 -8.11 29.55 -4.11
N GLU A 674 -8.57 28.74 -3.15
CA GLU A 674 -9.54 27.65 -3.34
C GLU A 674 -10.15 27.26 -1.98
N PHE A 675 -11.44 26.90 -1.93
CA PHE A 675 -12.07 26.27 -0.75
C PHE A 675 -13.16 25.28 -1.16
N TYR A 676 -13.62 24.44 -0.23
CA TYR A 676 -14.59 23.37 -0.49
C TYR A 676 -15.96 23.65 0.13
N THR A 677 -17.02 23.41 -0.65
CA THR A 677 -18.41 23.42 -0.17
C THR A 677 -18.99 22.02 -0.16
N ALA A 678 -19.44 21.57 1.00
CA ALA A 678 -20.11 20.28 1.17
C ALA A 678 -21.63 20.40 0.97
N VAL A 679 -22.22 19.41 0.32
CA VAL A 679 -23.63 19.37 -0.07
C VAL A 679 -24.37 18.24 0.63
N TYR A 680 -25.46 18.59 1.32
CA TYR A 680 -26.32 17.66 2.03
C TYR A 680 -27.74 17.73 1.49
N LEU A 681 -28.27 16.61 1.00
CA LEU A 681 -29.68 16.46 0.62
C LEU A 681 -30.41 15.69 1.72
N ASP A 682 -31.48 16.29 2.25
CA ASP A 682 -32.28 15.74 3.35
C ASP A 682 -31.43 15.32 4.56
N GLY A 683 -30.38 16.09 4.85
CA GLY A 683 -29.45 15.85 5.95
C GLY A 683 -28.36 14.80 5.69
N LYS A 684 -28.30 14.21 4.49
CA LYS A 684 -27.26 13.24 4.10
C LYS A 684 -26.25 13.87 3.14
N TYR A 685 -24.96 13.68 3.39
CA TYR A 685 -23.89 14.11 2.48
C TYR A 685 -24.08 13.44 1.11
N VAL A 686 -24.08 14.26 0.06
CA VAL A 686 -24.23 13.83 -1.33
C VAL A 686 -22.93 14.01 -2.09
N ASP A 687 -22.32 15.19 -1.98
CA ASP A 687 -21.13 15.56 -2.74
C ASP A 687 -20.40 16.75 -2.09
N SER A 688 -19.22 17.10 -2.62
CA SER A 688 -18.52 18.35 -2.32
C SER A 688 -17.85 18.87 -3.57
N TYR A 689 -17.79 20.19 -3.75
CA TYR A 689 -17.15 20.81 -4.90
C TYR A 689 -16.19 21.92 -4.48
N VAL A 690 -15.24 22.21 -5.38
CA VAL A 690 -14.25 23.28 -5.19
C VAL A 690 -14.84 24.59 -5.69
N CYS A 691 -14.87 25.59 -4.82
CA CYS A 691 -15.13 26.97 -5.18
C CYS A 691 -13.80 27.62 -5.60
N ARG A 692 -13.79 28.22 -6.80
CA ARG A 692 -12.65 28.97 -7.35
C ARG A 692 -13.18 30.31 -7.83
N SER A 693 -12.47 31.40 -7.58
CA SER A 693 -12.76 32.65 -8.29
C SER A 693 -11.98 32.67 -9.61
N ASP A 694 -12.62 33.13 -10.69
CA ASP A 694 -12.06 33.15 -12.04
C ASP A 694 -11.48 34.52 -12.42
N LYS A 695 -11.58 35.53 -11.54
CA LYS A 695 -11.07 36.90 -11.74
C LYS A 695 -10.61 37.57 -10.45
N GLU A 696 -9.51 38.32 -10.54
CA GLU A 696 -8.92 39.10 -9.44
C GLU A 696 -9.83 40.24 -8.88
N SER A 697 -11.04 40.44 -9.40
CA SER A 697 -11.94 41.55 -9.01
C SER A 697 -13.34 41.14 -8.53
N ASP A 698 -13.69 39.85 -8.55
CA ASP A 698 -15.03 39.39 -8.17
C ASP A 698 -14.98 38.82 -6.73
N ASN A 699 -15.56 39.54 -5.77
CA ASN A 699 -15.64 39.17 -4.34
C ASN A 699 -16.69 38.07 -4.06
N TRP A 700 -17.13 37.32 -5.07
CA TRP A 700 -18.11 36.26 -4.89
C TRP A 700 -17.79 35.04 -5.76
N PHE A 701 -18.23 33.89 -5.28
CA PHE A 701 -17.91 32.55 -5.75
C PHE A 701 -19.19 31.80 -6.07
N HIS A 702 -19.14 30.93 -7.08
CA HIS A 702 -20.20 29.98 -7.35
C HIS A 702 -19.65 28.64 -7.80
N ASN A 703 -20.51 27.62 -7.89
CA ASN A 703 -20.15 26.35 -8.49
C ASN A 703 -19.87 26.52 -10.00
N ASN A 704 -18.72 26.03 -10.49
CA ASN A 704 -18.32 26.15 -11.91
C ASN A 704 -19.32 25.52 -12.89
N GLU A 705 -20.00 24.45 -12.47
CA GLU A 705 -21.05 23.77 -13.23
C GLU A 705 -22.24 23.47 -12.30
N PRO A 706 -23.50 23.57 -12.78
CA PRO A 706 -24.69 23.24 -12.00
C PRO A 706 -24.63 21.83 -11.40
N LEU A 707 -24.75 21.72 -10.08
CA LEU A 707 -24.70 20.44 -9.41
C LEU A 707 -25.96 19.63 -9.72
N ASN A 708 -25.81 18.52 -10.44
CA ASN A 708 -26.91 17.64 -10.81
C ASN A 708 -27.18 16.61 -9.72
N LEU A 709 -28.21 16.84 -8.91
CA LEU A 709 -28.68 15.90 -7.88
C LEU A 709 -29.51 14.74 -8.46
N GLY A 710 -29.72 14.73 -9.78
CA GLY A 710 -30.53 13.74 -10.47
C GLY A 710 -32.02 13.95 -10.23
N LYS A 711 -32.80 12.88 -10.45
CA LYS A 711 -34.25 12.92 -10.28
C LYS A 711 -34.61 12.57 -8.84
N LEU A 712 -35.26 13.52 -8.18
CA LEU A 712 -35.67 13.36 -6.79
C LEU A 712 -37.11 12.86 -6.68
N SER A 713 -37.44 12.25 -5.55
CA SER A 713 -38.79 11.77 -5.25
C SER A 713 -39.78 12.93 -5.12
N ILE A 714 -41.08 12.65 -5.26
CA ILE A 714 -42.10 13.67 -4.98
C ILE A 714 -42.10 14.02 -3.49
N GLY A 715 -42.15 15.31 -3.16
CA GLY A 715 -42.21 15.76 -1.78
C GLY A 715 -41.37 17.00 -1.49
N GLU A 716 -41.39 17.42 -0.23
CA GLU A 716 -40.51 18.47 0.29
C GLU A 716 -39.11 17.88 0.52
N HIS A 717 -38.11 18.52 -0.04
CA HIS A 717 -36.70 18.22 0.10
C HIS A 717 -35.97 19.42 0.72
N THR A 718 -34.89 19.15 1.45
CA THR A 718 -34.04 20.17 2.05
C THR A 718 -32.63 20.03 1.50
N ILE A 719 -32.05 21.13 1.01
CA ILE A 719 -30.64 21.20 0.64
C ILE A 719 -29.91 22.07 1.66
N THR A 720 -28.84 21.53 2.24
CA THR A 720 -27.93 22.27 3.14
C THR A 720 -26.55 22.31 2.50
N LEU A 721 -25.99 23.50 2.41
CA LEU A 721 -24.66 23.76 1.90
C LEU A 721 -23.82 24.36 3.01
N LYS A 722 -22.63 23.80 3.22
CA LYS A 722 -21.65 24.31 4.18
C LYS A 722 -20.37 24.64 3.42
N THR A 723 -20.05 25.93 3.33
CA THR A 723 -18.80 26.40 2.76
C THR A 723 -17.69 26.38 3.80
N ASP A 724 -16.44 26.40 3.32
CA ASP A 724 -15.23 26.10 4.09
C ASP A 724 -15.35 24.82 4.95
N TYR A 725 -15.78 23.73 4.29
CA TYR A 725 -16.10 22.48 4.97
C TYR A 725 -14.95 21.91 5.82
N TYR A 726 -13.70 22.15 5.39
CA TYR A 726 -12.49 21.69 6.07
C TYR A 726 -11.91 22.71 7.07
N ASN A 727 -12.51 23.91 7.17
CA ASN A 727 -12.03 25.01 8.01
C ASN A 727 -10.63 25.50 7.60
N ASP A 728 -10.36 25.49 6.29
CA ASP A 728 -9.08 25.84 5.70
C ASP A 728 -8.94 27.36 5.49
N VAL A 729 -10.05 28.10 5.49
CA VAL A 729 -10.05 29.57 5.35
C VAL A 729 -10.32 30.23 6.71
N ALA A 730 -9.50 31.22 7.02
CA ALA A 730 -9.60 32.00 8.24
C ALA A 730 -10.76 33.01 8.17
N GLU A 731 -11.90 32.73 8.81
CA GLU A 731 -13.07 33.62 8.71
C GLU A 731 -13.23 34.60 9.89
N SER A 732 -13.70 35.83 9.65
CA SER A 732 -14.13 36.75 10.72
C SER A 732 -15.45 36.34 11.35
N ASN A 733 -16.27 35.54 10.66
CA ASN A 733 -17.51 35.00 11.17
C ASN A 733 -17.76 33.55 10.71
N GLU A 734 -17.14 32.59 11.40
CA GLU A 734 -17.28 31.15 11.19
C GLU A 734 -18.71 30.57 11.28
N SER A 735 -19.72 31.40 11.63
CA SER A 735 -21.10 30.94 11.85
C SER A 735 -22.06 31.24 10.69
N ASN A 736 -21.65 32.05 9.71
CA ASN A 736 -22.51 32.45 8.59
C ASN A 736 -22.24 31.64 7.30
N ASN A 737 -21.27 30.73 7.29
CA ASN A 737 -20.85 29.90 6.16
C ASN A 737 -21.77 28.69 5.85
N THR A 738 -22.95 28.62 6.45
CA THR A 738 -23.92 27.53 6.24
C THR A 738 -25.28 28.08 5.82
N ILE A 739 -25.83 27.56 4.72
CA ILE A 739 -27.18 27.89 4.25
C ILE A 739 -28.02 26.64 4.00
N THR A 740 -29.29 26.72 4.38
CA THR A 740 -30.26 25.64 4.16
C THR A 740 -31.49 26.18 3.44
N ARG A 741 -31.90 25.52 2.37
CA ARG A 741 -33.08 25.86 1.59
C ARG A 741 -33.99 24.64 1.41
N LYS A 742 -35.30 24.85 1.58
CA LYS A 742 -36.32 23.86 1.26
C LYS A 742 -36.88 24.08 -0.14
N PHE A 743 -37.23 22.99 -0.81
CA PHE A 743 -37.93 23.02 -2.09
C PHE A 743 -38.85 21.82 -2.23
N VAL A 744 -39.80 21.92 -3.16
CA VAL A 744 -40.76 20.85 -3.41
C VAL A 744 -40.54 20.31 -4.81
N VAL A 745 -40.35 19.00 -4.90
CA VAL A 745 -40.36 18.28 -6.17
C VAL A 745 -41.79 17.82 -6.41
N ALA A 746 -42.44 18.43 -7.39
CA ALA A 746 -43.85 18.17 -7.69
C ALA A 746 -44.01 16.93 -8.60
N ALA A 747 -45.24 16.39 -8.67
CA ALA A 747 -45.60 15.58 -9.83
C ALA A 747 -45.59 16.48 -11.09
N PRO A 748 -45.24 15.96 -12.28
CA PRO A 748 -45.32 16.75 -13.52
C PRO A 748 -46.74 17.31 -13.69
N PRO A 749 -46.91 18.55 -14.20
CA PRO A 749 -48.23 19.12 -14.40
C PRO A 749 -49.09 18.22 -15.30
N VAL A 750 -50.28 17.85 -14.82
CA VAL A 750 -51.29 17.20 -15.67
C VAL A 750 -51.98 18.30 -16.46
N VAL A 751 -51.57 18.48 -17.72
CA VAL A 751 -52.26 19.36 -18.66
C VAL A 751 -53.56 18.66 -19.09
N TYR A 752 -54.69 19.15 -18.59
CA TYR A 752 -56.00 18.85 -19.16
C TYR A 752 -56.33 19.94 -20.18
N ASP A 753 -56.35 19.56 -21.45
CA ASP A 753 -56.92 20.35 -22.54
C ASP A 753 -58.14 19.60 -23.08
N ASP A 754 -59.32 20.20 -22.94
CA ASP A 754 -60.62 19.66 -23.30
C ASP A 754 -60.90 19.66 -24.82
N ALA A 755 -59.91 19.92 -25.68
CA ALA A 755 -60.13 20.13 -27.12
C ALA A 755 -59.55 19.08 -28.10
N VAL A 756 -58.91 17.99 -27.66
CA VAL A 756 -58.25 17.04 -28.61
C VAL A 756 -58.63 15.57 -28.35
N HIS A 757 -59.93 15.27 -28.31
CA HIS A 757 -60.40 13.91 -28.58
C HIS A 757 -60.80 13.77 -30.05
N PHE A 758 -59.80 13.82 -30.93
CA PHE A 758 -59.93 13.27 -32.28
C PHE A 758 -58.66 12.51 -32.68
N LYS A 759 -58.83 11.19 -32.78
CA LYS A 759 -57.95 10.20 -33.43
C LYS A 759 -56.68 9.82 -32.65
N ASN A 760 -56.84 8.99 -31.62
CA ASN A 760 -55.70 8.19 -31.15
C ASN A 760 -55.49 6.95 -32.04
N ASN A 761 -55.23 7.19 -33.32
CA ASN A 761 -54.70 6.17 -34.23
C ASN A 761 -53.16 6.14 -34.21
N SER A 762 -52.56 6.74 -33.18
CA SER A 762 -51.12 6.87 -32.98
C SER A 762 -50.72 6.02 -31.79
N LEU A 763 -49.80 5.07 -32.02
CA LEU A 763 -49.28 4.15 -31.02
C LEU A 763 -48.75 4.92 -29.80
N SER A 764 -49.50 4.99 -28.69
CA SER A 764 -48.99 5.57 -27.46
C SER A 764 -48.17 4.53 -26.72
N LYS A 765 -46.90 4.84 -26.45
CA LYS A 765 -45.99 3.98 -25.66
C LYS A 765 -46.22 4.27 -24.19
N THR A 766 -46.72 3.28 -23.43
CA THR A 766 -46.88 3.41 -21.99
C THR A 766 -46.04 2.37 -21.26
N ALA A 767 -45.14 2.84 -20.40
CA ALA A 767 -44.37 1.99 -19.50
C ALA A 767 -45.21 1.65 -18.26
N LEU A 768 -45.19 0.38 -17.83
CA LEU A 768 -45.81 -0.04 -16.57
C LEU A 768 -44.97 0.47 -15.38
N THR A 769 -45.62 0.78 -14.26
CA THR A 769 -44.97 1.11 -13.00
C THR A 769 -44.45 -0.17 -12.35
N ASN A 770 -43.14 -0.31 -12.21
CA ASN A 770 -42.53 -1.47 -11.55
C ASN A 770 -42.66 -1.38 -10.02
N SER A 771 -42.77 -2.52 -9.35
CA SER A 771 -42.60 -2.62 -7.90
C SER A 771 -41.14 -2.36 -7.51
N ALA A 772 -40.92 -1.98 -6.24
CA ALA A 772 -39.58 -1.67 -5.72
C ALA A 772 -38.59 -2.86 -5.79
N ASP A 773 -39.09 -4.09 -5.78
CA ASP A 773 -38.29 -5.31 -5.95
C ASP A 773 -37.98 -5.65 -7.43
N GLY A 774 -38.52 -4.88 -8.37
CA GLY A 774 -38.36 -5.07 -9.80
C GLY A 774 -39.00 -6.34 -10.36
N LYS A 775 -39.81 -7.08 -9.56
CA LYS A 775 -40.38 -8.38 -9.96
C LYS A 775 -41.79 -8.29 -10.52
N THR A 776 -42.51 -7.21 -10.23
CA THR A 776 -43.86 -6.97 -10.76
C THR A 776 -43.96 -5.60 -11.39
N ALA A 777 -44.90 -5.43 -12.31
CA ALA A 777 -45.21 -4.15 -12.92
C ALA A 777 -46.71 -4.02 -13.09
N SER A 778 -47.26 -2.83 -12.82
CA SER A 778 -48.68 -2.57 -13.02
C SER A 778 -48.90 -1.24 -13.72
N GLY A 779 -49.97 -1.13 -14.49
CA GLY A 779 -50.29 0.09 -15.21
C GLY A 779 -51.75 0.12 -15.60
N GLN A 780 -52.32 1.31 -15.62
CA GLN A 780 -53.69 1.55 -16.04
C GLN A 780 -53.68 2.54 -17.20
N LEU A 781 -54.33 2.16 -18.31
CA LEU A 781 -54.46 2.97 -19.52
C LEU A 781 -55.93 3.32 -19.70
N THR A 782 -56.27 4.60 -19.75
CA THR A 782 -57.65 5.04 -19.93
C THR A 782 -57.87 5.60 -21.33
N GLY A 783 -59.06 5.39 -21.89
CA GLY A 783 -59.41 5.90 -23.21
C GLY A 783 -60.92 5.92 -23.45
N PHE A 784 -61.30 6.37 -24.64
CA PHE A 784 -62.68 6.39 -25.12
C PHE A 784 -62.76 5.81 -26.53
N ILE A 785 -63.71 4.89 -26.74
CA ILE A 785 -64.04 4.35 -28.07
C ILE A 785 -65.51 4.62 -28.37
N GLY A 786 -65.81 5.03 -29.60
CA GLY A 786 -67.16 5.41 -30.01
C GLY A 786 -67.20 6.25 -31.28
N LYS A 787 -68.23 7.09 -31.43
CA LYS A 787 -68.46 7.91 -32.62
C LYS A 787 -67.24 8.80 -32.92
N GLY A 788 -66.62 8.62 -34.07
CA GLY A 788 -65.44 9.39 -34.47
C GLY A 788 -64.09 8.85 -33.95
N ASP A 789 -64.12 7.86 -33.04
CA ASP A 789 -62.94 7.17 -32.53
C ASP A 789 -63.19 5.66 -32.45
N ALA A 790 -62.91 4.96 -33.55
CA ALA A 790 -63.31 3.57 -33.69
C ALA A 790 -62.44 2.61 -32.87
N GLU A 791 -61.17 2.95 -32.68
CA GLU A 791 -60.13 2.06 -32.16
C GLU A 791 -58.96 2.86 -31.56
N ASP A 792 -58.54 2.46 -30.37
CA ASP A 792 -57.32 2.92 -29.70
C ASP A 792 -56.24 1.84 -29.73
N TYR A 793 -54.97 2.24 -29.89
CA TYR A 793 -53.81 1.33 -29.79
C TYR A 793 -52.83 1.77 -28.69
N PHE A 794 -52.55 0.85 -27.78
CA PHE A 794 -51.53 1.01 -26.74
C PHE A 794 -50.33 0.12 -27.04
N HIS A 795 -49.13 0.69 -27.04
CA HIS A 795 -47.87 -0.03 -27.08
C HIS A 795 -47.40 -0.26 -25.65
N VAL A 796 -47.33 -1.53 -25.24
CA VAL A 796 -46.93 -1.93 -23.90
C VAL A 796 -45.54 -2.53 -23.99
N VAL A 797 -44.60 -1.88 -23.30
CA VAL A 797 -43.22 -2.38 -23.14
C VAL A 797 -42.98 -2.65 -21.66
N THR A 798 -42.47 -3.84 -21.39
CA THR A 798 -42.10 -4.34 -20.06
C THR A 798 -40.63 -4.76 -20.08
N ASN A 799 -39.99 -4.87 -18.92
CA ASN A 799 -38.55 -5.14 -18.81
C ASN A 799 -38.11 -6.54 -19.29
N GLY A 800 -39.05 -7.39 -19.72
CA GLY A 800 -38.81 -8.73 -20.22
C GLY A 800 -40.11 -9.52 -20.32
N PRO A 801 -40.08 -10.77 -20.81
CA PRO A 801 -41.24 -11.63 -20.79
C PRO A 801 -41.84 -11.74 -19.38
N ALA A 802 -43.15 -11.56 -19.29
CA ALA A 802 -43.84 -11.50 -18.02
C ALA A 802 -45.16 -12.27 -18.07
N GLN A 803 -45.55 -12.84 -16.93
CA GLN A 803 -46.89 -13.34 -16.72
C GLN A 803 -47.82 -12.14 -16.54
N SER A 804 -48.53 -11.79 -17.61
CA SER A 804 -49.40 -10.62 -17.68
C SER A 804 -50.86 -11.01 -17.48
N THR A 805 -51.55 -10.28 -16.61
CA THR A 805 -53.00 -10.24 -16.51
C THR A 805 -53.48 -8.89 -17.00
N ILE A 806 -54.32 -8.90 -18.03
CA ILE A 806 -54.91 -7.70 -18.61
C ILE A 806 -56.41 -7.76 -18.34
N SER A 807 -56.96 -6.70 -17.75
CA SER A 807 -58.40 -6.54 -17.55
C SER A 807 -58.87 -5.21 -18.12
N LEU A 808 -60.15 -5.15 -18.45
CA LEU A 808 -60.80 -3.93 -18.93
C LEU A 808 -61.88 -3.53 -17.91
N SER A 809 -61.85 -2.28 -17.46
CA SER A 809 -62.81 -1.68 -16.54
C SER A 809 -63.41 -0.39 -17.11
N GLY A 810 -64.42 0.18 -16.46
CA GLY A 810 -65.07 1.43 -16.88
C GLY A 810 -66.02 1.32 -18.08
N LEU A 811 -66.25 0.11 -18.62
CA LEU A 811 -67.08 -0.12 -19.80
C LEU A 811 -68.58 0.01 -19.51
N THR A 812 -69.25 0.92 -20.21
CA THR A 812 -70.72 1.07 -20.22
C THR A 812 -71.39 0.43 -21.44
N CYS A 813 -70.61 0.10 -22.48
CA CYS A 813 -71.07 -0.52 -23.73
C CYS A 813 -70.15 -1.68 -24.18
N LYS A 814 -70.50 -2.32 -25.31
CA LYS A 814 -69.70 -3.44 -25.86
C LYS A 814 -68.41 -2.93 -26.53
N ALA A 815 -67.30 -3.59 -26.21
CA ALA A 815 -65.99 -3.32 -26.81
C ALA A 815 -65.29 -4.62 -27.21
N LYS A 816 -64.35 -4.52 -28.14
CA LYS A 816 -63.40 -5.58 -28.48
C LYS A 816 -62.01 -5.18 -28.03
N VAL A 817 -61.23 -6.14 -27.53
CA VAL A 817 -59.81 -5.92 -27.25
C VAL A 817 -58.98 -6.91 -28.01
N THR A 818 -58.03 -6.44 -28.80
CA THR A 818 -57.12 -7.29 -29.58
C THR A 818 -55.69 -7.11 -29.10
N LEU A 819 -55.04 -8.22 -28.75
CA LEU A 819 -53.61 -8.26 -28.45
C LEU A 819 -52.83 -8.55 -29.72
N TYR A 820 -51.74 -7.83 -29.94
CA TYR A 820 -50.77 -8.07 -31.01
C TYR A 820 -49.37 -8.23 -30.42
N ASP A 821 -48.51 -9.01 -31.07
CA ASP A 821 -47.08 -9.06 -30.72
C ASP A 821 -46.33 -7.80 -31.20
N ALA A 822 -45.04 -7.68 -30.88
CA ALA A 822 -44.19 -6.57 -31.30
C ALA A 822 -44.18 -6.33 -32.82
N ASN A 823 -44.43 -7.36 -33.64
CA ASN A 823 -44.51 -7.26 -35.10
C ASN A 823 -45.93 -6.92 -35.60
N LYS A 824 -46.84 -6.55 -34.68
CA LYS A 824 -48.26 -6.28 -34.93
C LYS A 824 -49.02 -7.48 -35.49
N LYS A 825 -48.52 -8.70 -35.28
CA LYS A 825 -49.27 -9.91 -35.61
C LYS A 825 -50.25 -10.21 -34.49
N LYS A 826 -51.50 -10.44 -34.86
CA LYS A 826 -52.60 -10.67 -33.91
C LYS A 826 -52.34 -11.91 -33.07
N ILE A 827 -52.28 -11.74 -31.75
CA ILE A 827 -52.22 -12.81 -30.76
C ILE A 827 -53.64 -13.33 -30.52
N LYS A 828 -54.57 -12.47 -30.07
CA LYS A 828 -55.96 -12.87 -29.77
C LYS A 828 -56.90 -11.66 -29.67
N THR A 829 -58.18 -11.85 -29.99
CA THR A 829 -59.24 -10.84 -29.80
C THR A 829 -60.26 -11.33 -28.78
N TYR A 830 -60.70 -10.42 -27.91
CA TYR A 830 -61.69 -10.61 -26.87
C TYR A 830 -62.87 -9.67 -27.12
N SER A 831 -64.10 -10.10 -26.80
CA SER A 831 -65.31 -9.27 -26.93
C SER A 831 -65.98 -9.19 -25.56
N LEU A 832 -66.20 -7.99 -25.05
CA LEU A 832 -66.74 -7.75 -23.71
C LEU A 832 -68.07 -7.00 -23.77
N LYS A 833 -68.94 -7.29 -22.80
CA LYS A 833 -70.21 -6.60 -22.54
C LYS A 833 -70.21 -6.06 -21.09
N GLY A 834 -69.17 -5.32 -20.72
CA GLY A 834 -68.91 -4.85 -19.35
C GLY A 834 -67.46 -5.15 -18.91
N ASN A 835 -67.14 -4.84 -17.65
CA ASN A 835 -65.79 -5.02 -17.09
C ASN A 835 -65.39 -6.51 -17.01
N GLY A 836 -64.11 -6.82 -17.18
CA GLY A 836 -63.61 -8.18 -16.99
C GLY A 836 -62.14 -8.38 -17.35
N THR A 837 -61.56 -9.46 -16.85
CA THR A 837 -60.22 -9.92 -17.22
C THR A 837 -60.25 -10.52 -18.62
N ILE A 838 -59.40 -10.00 -19.51
CA ILE A 838 -59.36 -10.38 -20.93
C ILE A 838 -58.18 -11.29 -21.25
N TYR A 839 -57.06 -11.16 -20.55
CA TYR A 839 -55.90 -12.01 -20.76
C TYR A 839 -55.27 -12.40 -19.43
N SER A 840 -54.83 -13.64 -19.32
CA SER A 840 -53.97 -14.11 -18.24
C SER A 840 -53.04 -15.17 -18.82
N GLY A 841 -51.73 -14.87 -18.83
CA GLY A 841 -50.72 -15.73 -19.42
C GLY A 841 -49.42 -14.98 -19.69
N TYR A 842 -48.45 -15.63 -20.31
CA TYR A 842 -47.19 -14.97 -20.68
C TYR A 842 -47.36 -14.12 -21.94
N LEU A 843 -46.81 -12.91 -21.92
CA LEU A 843 -46.64 -12.05 -23.09
C LEU A 843 -45.15 -11.70 -23.25
N PRO A 844 -44.70 -11.42 -24.49
CA PRO A 844 -43.36 -10.91 -24.72
C PRO A 844 -43.18 -9.56 -24.04
N GLY A 845 -41.92 -9.14 -23.86
CA GLY A 845 -41.58 -7.84 -23.29
C GLY A 845 -42.12 -6.63 -24.08
N ASP A 846 -42.53 -6.84 -25.33
CA ASP A 846 -43.06 -5.83 -26.25
C ASP A 846 -44.32 -6.37 -26.96
N TYR A 847 -45.47 -5.72 -26.76
CA TYR A 847 -46.75 -6.07 -27.39
C TYR A 847 -47.69 -4.87 -27.50
N TYR A 848 -48.76 -5.01 -28.28
CA TYR A 848 -49.80 -3.99 -28.43
C TYR A 848 -51.17 -4.46 -27.92
N VAL A 849 -51.93 -3.54 -27.33
CA VAL A 849 -53.33 -3.72 -26.93
C VAL A 849 -54.17 -2.75 -27.73
N ALA A 850 -55.08 -3.25 -28.57
CA ALA A 850 -56.04 -2.43 -29.29
C ALA A 850 -57.43 -2.56 -28.70
N VAL A 851 -58.08 -1.45 -28.38
CA VAL A 851 -59.46 -1.43 -27.87
C VAL A 851 -60.34 -0.83 -28.96
N THR A 852 -61.33 -1.60 -29.45
CA THR A 852 -62.19 -1.22 -30.59
C THR A 852 -63.65 -1.14 -30.14
N SER A 853 -64.36 -0.08 -30.53
CA SER A 853 -65.82 -0.04 -30.41
C SER A 853 -66.47 -1.16 -31.23
N ALA A 854 -67.52 -1.79 -30.69
CA ALA A 854 -68.10 -2.97 -31.31
C ALA A 854 -68.73 -2.71 -32.70
N ASP A 855 -69.10 -1.47 -32.99
CA ASP A 855 -69.63 -0.98 -34.27
C ASP A 855 -68.60 -0.26 -35.14
N LYS A 856 -67.32 -0.24 -34.74
CA LYS A 856 -66.21 0.41 -35.44
C LYS A 856 -66.42 1.91 -35.65
N GLY A 857 -66.81 2.60 -34.59
CA GLY A 857 -66.86 4.06 -34.52
C GLY A 857 -68.10 4.70 -35.15
N LYS A 858 -69.16 3.91 -35.39
CA LYS A 858 -70.44 4.40 -35.92
C LYS A 858 -71.32 5.08 -34.88
N GLY A 859 -70.92 5.05 -33.60
CA GLY A 859 -71.53 5.82 -32.52
C GLY A 859 -72.63 5.11 -31.73
N LYS A 860 -72.91 3.83 -32.00
CA LYS A 860 -73.85 3.00 -31.25
C LYS A 860 -73.26 2.51 -29.92
N TYR A 861 -71.94 2.33 -29.86
CA TYR A 861 -71.24 1.85 -28.68
C TYR A 861 -70.14 2.83 -28.28
N ASN A 862 -70.54 3.87 -27.55
CA ASN A 862 -69.66 4.89 -26.99
C ASN A 862 -69.37 4.56 -25.53
N THR A 863 -68.10 4.44 -25.17
CA THR A 863 -67.73 4.10 -23.80
C THR A 863 -66.33 4.56 -23.48
N ASN A 864 -66.18 5.11 -22.27
CA ASN A 864 -64.87 5.19 -21.62
C ASN A 864 -64.44 3.79 -21.19
N TYR A 865 -63.14 3.59 -21.00
CA TYR A 865 -62.61 2.35 -20.45
C TYR A 865 -61.26 2.59 -19.78
N SER A 866 -60.84 1.62 -18.98
CA SER A 866 -59.49 1.53 -18.42
C SER A 866 -58.95 0.11 -18.65
N VAL A 867 -57.86 -0.02 -19.38
CA VAL A 867 -57.08 -1.25 -19.50
C VAL A 867 -56.15 -1.32 -18.28
N ASN A 868 -56.37 -2.27 -17.39
CA ASN A 868 -55.47 -2.54 -16.28
C ASN A 868 -54.55 -3.70 -16.66
N ILE A 869 -53.25 -3.51 -16.49
CA ILE A 869 -52.21 -4.47 -16.81
C ILE A 869 -51.44 -4.72 -15.53
N ASN A 870 -51.35 -5.99 -15.13
CA ASN A 870 -50.48 -6.46 -14.07
C ASN A 870 -49.56 -7.52 -14.65
N ALA A 871 -48.26 -7.28 -14.61
CA ALA A 871 -47.22 -8.16 -15.11
C ALA A 871 -46.36 -8.65 -13.93
N VAL A 872 -46.08 -9.94 -13.88
CA VAL A 872 -45.08 -10.52 -12.98
C VAL A 872 -43.95 -11.01 -13.87
N TYR A 873 -42.76 -10.40 -13.75
CA TYR A 873 -41.63 -10.75 -14.59
C TYR A 873 -41.23 -12.21 -14.37
N ALA A 874 -40.80 -12.87 -15.44
CA ALA A 874 -40.12 -14.14 -15.30
C ALA A 874 -38.93 -13.97 -14.33
N PRO A 875 -38.62 -14.97 -13.49
CA PRO A 875 -37.39 -14.95 -12.71
C PRO A 875 -36.23 -14.77 -13.69
N GLY A 876 -35.55 -13.62 -13.64
CA GLY A 876 -34.45 -13.34 -14.56
C GLY A 876 -33.33 -14.36 -14.33
N ASP A 877 -32.83 -14.95 -15.41
CA ASP A 877 -31.65 -15.81 -15.34
C ASP A 877 -30.43 -14.96 -14.96
N ALA A 878 -29.91 -15.19 -13.76
CA ALA A 878 -28.72 -14.50 -13.25
C ALA A 878 -27.43 -15.02 -13.90
N ALA A 879 -27.44 -16.20 -14.53
CA ALA A 879 -26.24 -16.89 -15.02
C ALA A 879 -26.00 -16.74 -16.54
N LYS A 880 -27.00 -16.28 -17.31
CA LYS A 880 -26.99 -16.20 -18.79
C LYS A 880 -26.57 -17.52 -19.45
N ASN A 881 -27.09 -18.66 -19.00
CA ASN A 881 -26.55 -19.96 -19.39
C ASN A 881 -27.19 -20.56 -20.66
N ASN A 882 -27.43 -19.73 -21.68
CA ASN A 882 -28.37 -20.02 -22.76
C ASN A 882 -27.79 -20.82 -23.94
N SER A 883 -26.50 -21.17 -23.85
CA SER A 883 -25.78 -21.93 -24.87
C SER A 883 -24.68 -22.80 -24.25
N PHE A 884 -24.13 -23.75 -25.02
CA PHE A 884 -22.98 -24.55 -24.56
C PHE A 884 -21.75 -23.70 -24.21
N ASN A 885 -21.55 -22.56 -24.88
CA ASN A 885 -20.44 -21.66 -24.62
C ASN A 885 -20.66 -20.80 -23.37
N GLU A 886 -21.92 -20.54 -23.04
CA GLU A 886 -22.32 -19.77 -21.86
C GLU A 886 -22.73 -20.70 -20.71
N ALA A 887 -22.52 -22.02 -20.85
CA ALA A 887 -22.97 -23.00 -19.89
C ALA A 887 -22.40 -22.69 -18.49
N ALA A 888 -23.29 -22.53 -17.52
CA ALA A 888 -22.90 -22.25 -16.15
C ALA A 888 -22.06 -23.42 -15.60
N ALA A 889 -20.93 -23.11 -14.98
CA ALA A 889 -20.10 -24.12 -14.33
C ALA A 889 -20.84 -24.63 -13.09
N SER A 890 -21.26 -25.90 -13.09
CA SER A 890 -22.10 -26.45 -12.01
C SER A 890 -21.35 -27.28 -10.98
N ALA A 891 -20.16 -27.81 -11.31
CA ALA A 891 -19.19 -28.35 -10.36
C ALA A 891 -17.95 -28.90 -11.07
N SER A 892 -16.82 -28.87 -10.35
CA SER A 892 -15.69 -29.78 -10.52
C SER A 892 -15.74 -30.83 -9.40
N LYS A 893 -15.97 -32.11 -9.75
CA LYS A 893 -16.13 -33.29 -8.87
C LYS A 893 -17.53 -33.44 -8.21
N LEU A 894 -18.18 -34.60 -8.39
CA LEU A 894 -19.61 -34.85 -8.14
C LEU A 894 -19.91 -35.57 -6.81
N ALA A 895 -19.04 -35.42 -5.80
CA ALA A 895 -19.06 -36.24 -4.58
C ALA A 895 -20.19 -35.91 -3.57
N THR A 896 -20.90 -34.80 -3.74
CA THR A 896 -22.08 -34.41 -2.95
C THR A 896 -23.20 -33.99 -3.89
N ALA A 897 -24.46 -34.14 -3.48
CA ALA A 897 -25.63 -33.83 -4.32
C ALA A 897 -25.56 -32.38 -4.85
N ASN A 898 -25.22 -32.22 -6.13
CA ASN A 898 -25.10 -30.90 -6.74
C ASN A 898 -26.47 -30.41 -7.15
N THR A 899 -26.96 -29.34 -6.52
CA THR A 899 -28.24 -28.73 -6.84
C THR A 899 -28.03 -27.48 -7.69
N PHE A 900 -28.62 -27.45 -8.87
CA PHE A 900 -28.72 -26.24 -9.69
C PHE A 900 -30.19 -25.97 -9.99
N SER A 901 -30.56 -24.70 -10.06
CA SER A 901 -31.92 -24.28 -10.34
C SER A 901 -31.91 -23.22 -11.44
N GLY A 902 -33.06 -23.09 -12.08
CA GLY A 902 -33.23 -22.16 -13.18
C GLY A 902 -34.68 -22.06 -13.59
N TRP A 903 -34.92 -21.29 -14.63
CA TRP A 903 -36.23 -21.11 -15.23
C TRP A 903 -36.10 -21.19 -16.74
N VAL A 904 -36.92 -22.03 -17.37
CA VAL A 904 -37.00 -22.11 -18.83
C VAL A 904 -38.40 -21.76 -19.30
N GLY A 905 -38.50 -20.92 -20.32
CA GLY A 905 -39.75 -20.40 -20.84
C GLY A 905 -39.58 -19.38 -21.96
N MET A 906 -40.48 -18.40 -21.99
CA MET A 906 -40.48 -17.37 -23.04
C MET A 906 -39.30 -16.42 -22.83
N GLY A 907 -38.48 -16.25 -23.85
CA GLY A 907 -37.25 -15.44 -23.79
C GLY A 907 -36.03 -16.17 -23.23
N ASP A 908 -36.23 -17.34 -22.62
CA ASP A 908 -35.15 -18.20 -22.12
C ASP A 908 -35.48 -19.67 -22.39
N ILE A 909 -35.07 -20.18 -23.55
CA ILE A 909 -35.60 -21.45 -24.05
C ILE A 909 -34.86 -22.67 -23.51
N ALA A 910 -33.64 -22.49 -23.01
CA ALA A 910 -32.77 -23.57 -22.58
C ALA A 910 -31.60 -23.08 -21.73
N ASP A 911 -31.34 -23.81 -20.65
CA ASP A 911 -30.27 -23.55 -19.69
C ASP A 911 -29.25 -24.69 -19.79
N TYR A 912 -27.98 -24.33 -19.92
CA TYR A 912 -26.86 -25.27 -20.09
C TYR A 912 -25.94 -25.22 -18.88
N TYR A 913 -25.55 -26.40 -18.42
CA TYR A 913 -24.70 -26.58 -17.26
C TYR A 913 -23.52 -27.48 -17.61
N LYS A 914 -22.31 -27.06 -17.24
CA LYS A 914 -21.08 -27.81 -17.50
C LYS A 914 -20.56 -28.46 -16.21
N PHE A 915 -20.26 -29.75 -16.31
CA PHE A 915 -19.64 -30.55 -15.25
C PHE A 915 -18.25 -30.97 -15.70
N THR A 916 -17.24 -30.73 -14.87
CA THR A 916 -15.84 -31.07 -15.17
C THR A 916 -15.25 -32.04 -14.16
N ASN A 917 -14.21 -32.77 -14.56
CA ASN A 917 -13.44 -33.68 -13.67
C ASN A 917 -14.29 -34.81 -13.05
N VAL A 918 -15.18 -35.41 -13.83
CA VAL A 918 -16.09 -36.48 -13.37
C VAL A 918 -15.44 -37.84 -13.55
N SER A 919 -15.24 -38.56 -12.44
CA SER A 919 -14.49 -39.83 -12.37
C SER A 919 -15.37 -41.06 -12.60
N GLY A 920 -15.99 -41.15 -13.79
CA GLY A 920 -16.66 -42.38 -14.25
C GLY A 920 -17.88 -42.86 -13.44
N GLU A 921 -18.56 -41.96 -12.72
CA GLU A 921 -19.64 -42.27 -11.78
C GLU A 921 -20.99 -42.63 -12.46
N LYS A 922 -21.89 -43.30 -11.74
CA LYS A 922 -23.30 -43.46 -12.16
C LYS A 922 -24.13 -42.28 -11.66
N LEU A 923 -24.74 -41.55 -12.59
CA LEU A 923 -25.51 -40.35 -12.30
C LEU A 923 -27.01 -40.63 -12.24
N SER A 924 -27.70 -39.96 -11.32
CA SER A 924 -29.17 -39.89 -11.24
C SER A 924 -29.60 -38.44 -11.00
N PHE A 925 -30.65 -37.98 -11.70
CA PHE A 925 -31.08 -36.59 -11.67
C PHE A 925 -32.45 -36.47 -10.99
N THR A 926 -32.49 -35.89 -9.79
CA THR A 926 -33.75 -35.55 -9.11
C THR A 926 -34.16 -34.15 -9.52
N VAL A 927 -35.35 -34.00 -10.10
CA VAL A 927 -35.87 -32.72 -10.60
C VAL A 927 -37.11 -32.33 -9.82
N THR A 928 -37.14 -31.13 -9.25
CA THR A 928 -38.24 -30.60 -8.43
C THR A 928 -38.62 -29.18 -8.83
N GLY A 929 -39.77 -28.68 -8.37
CA GLY A 929 -40.26 -27.32 -8.68
C GLY A 929 -40.82 -27.18 -10.11
N VAL A 930 -41.16 -28.29 -10.75
CA VAL A 930 -41.60 -28.33 -12.16
C VAL A 930 -43.04 -27.84 -12.28
N THR A 931 -43.23 -26.62 -12.80
CA THR A 931 -44.55 -26.00 -13.01
C THR A 931 -45.08 -26.17 -14.44
N ALA A 932 -44.24 -26.54 -15.40
CA ALA A 932 -44.63 -26.89 -16.77
C ALA A 932 -43.71 -27.94 -17.39
N LYS A 933 -44.06 -28.47 -18.57
CA LYS A 933 -43.29 -29.56 -19.19
C LYS A 933 -41.92 -29.07 -19.68
N LEU A 934 -40.84 -29.66 -19.17
CA LEU A 934 -39.46 -29.39 -19.59
C LEU A 934 -38.77 -30.65 -20.12
N LYS A 935 -37.61 -30.50 -20.76
CA LYS A 935 -36.81 -31.60 -21.31
C LYS A 935 -35.39 -31.51 -20.75
N LEU A 936 -34.94 -32.60 -20.12
CA LEU A 936 -33.59 -32.74 -19.60
C LEU A 936 -32.75 -33.58 -20.57
N THR A 937 -31.60 -33.07 -20.99
CA THR A 937 -30.68 -33.75 -21.91
C THR A 937 -29.26 -33.74 -21.36
N VAL A 938 -28.57 -34.87 -21.40
CA VAL A 938 -27.14 -34.99 -21.04
C VAL A 938 -26.32 -35.18 -22.31
N TYR A 939 -25.23 -34.43 -22.45
CA TYR A 939 -24.27 -34.46 -23.55
C TYR A 939 -22.87 -34.79 -23.02
N ASP A 940 -22.06 -35.50 -23.80
CA ASP A 940 -20.65 -35.77 -23.47
C ASP A 940 -19.74 -34.56 -23.75
N ARG A 941 -18.44 -34.69 -23.47
CA ARG A 941 -17.43 -33.63 -23.71
C ARG A 941 -17.34 -33.14 -25.16
N ASN A 942 -17.81 -33.94 -26.11
CA ASN A 942 -17.80 -33.62 -27.54
C ASN A 942 -19.16 -33.07 -28.01
N LEU A 943 -20.03 -32.69 -27.06
CA LEU A 943 -21.39 -32.19 -27.30
C LEU A 943 -22.29 -33.22 -28.00
N LYS A 944 -21.96 -34.51 -27.90
CA LYS A 944 -22.82 -35.58 -28.41
C LYS A 944 -23.82 -35.97 -27.35
N LYS A 945 -25.09 -36.05 -27.75
CA LYS A 945 -26.19 -36.43 -26.86
C LYS A 945 -26.00 -37.84 -26.31
N VAL A 946 -25.94 -37.96 -24.98
CA VAL A 946 -25.89 -39.23 -24.25
C VAL A 946 -27.30 -39.76 -24.03
N LYS A 947 -28.17 -38.95 -23.39
CA LYS A 947 -29.56 -39.34 -23.12
C LYS A 947 -30.45 -38.12 -22.88
N SER A 948 -31.75 -38.25 -23.12
CA SER A 948 -32.73 -37.19 -22.85
C SER A 948 -34.05 -37.74 -22.33
N VAL A 949 -34.79 -36.94 -21.55
CA VAL A 949 -36.10 -37.28 -21.01
C VAL A 949 -37.01 -36.05 -20.93
N SER A 950 -38.33 -36.23 -21.13
CA SER A 950 -39.32 -35.19 -20.86
C SER A 950 -39.85 -35.30 -19.43
N ILE A 951 -39.86 -34.18 -18.72
CA ILE A 951 -40.26 -34.07 -17.31
C ILE A 951 -41.59 -33.32 -17.27
N LYS A 952 -42.57 -33.90 -16.58
CA LYS A 952 -43.95 -33.35 -16.47
C LYS A 952 -44.33 -32.95 -15.04
N LYS A 953 -43.60 -33.47 -14.06
CA LYS A 953 -43.78 -33.27 -12.62
C LYS A 953 -42.48 -33.64 -11.92
N ASP A 954 -42.40 -33.30 -10.63
CA ASP A 954 -41.26 -33.63 -9.79
C ASP A 954 -40.99 -35.14 -9.72
N GLY A 955 -39.71 -35.52 -9.70
CA GLY A 955 -39.29 -36.92 -9.62
C GLY A 955 -37.82 -37.14 -9.99
N THR A 956 -37.36 -38.40 -9.91
CA THR A 956 -36.01 -38.80 -10.29
C THR A 956 -35.98 -39.41 -11.69
N TYR A 957 -35.04 -38.95 -12.51
CA TYR A 957 -34.91 -39.26 -13.92
C TYR A 957 -33.46 -39.59 -14.29
N LEU A 958 -33.29 -40.20 -15.46
CA LEU A 958 -31.98 -40.59 -16.01
C LEU A 958 -31.11 -41.33 -14.98
N THR A 959 -31.68 -42.31 -14.27
CA THR A 959 -30.99 -43.04 -13.20
C THR A 959 -29.90 -43.97 -13.75
N ASN A 960 -28.85 -44.14 -12.95
CA ASN A 960 -27.68 -44.98 -13.28
C ASN A 960 -27.03 -44.65 -14.63
N LEU A 961 -27.05 -43.38 -15.03
CA LEU A 961 -26.46 -42.92 -16.28
C LEU A 961 -24.94 -42.83 -16.15
N LEU A 962 -24.22 -43.67 -16.89
CA LEU A 962 -22.76 -43.64 -16.91
C LEU A 962 -22.25 -42.52 -17.81
N VAL A 963 -21.42 -41.64 -17.25
CA VAL A 963 -20.75 -40.55 -17.98
C VAL A 963 -19.29 -40.51 -17.56
N ASN A 964 -18.37 -40.32 -18.51
CA ASN A 964 -16.93 -40.33 -18.25
C ASN A 964 -16.29 -39.00 -18.69
N GLY A 965 -15.63 -38.32 -17.76
CA GLY A 965 -15.06 -37.00 -17.97
C GLY A 965 -16.12 -35.90 -18.07
N ASP A 966 -15.70 -34.75 -18.62
CA ASP A 966 -16.55 -33.57 -18.72
C ASP A 966 -17.85 -33.85 -19.49
N PHE A 967 -18.96 -33.29 -19.02
CA PHE A 967 -20.26 -33.43 -19.65
C PHE A 967 -21.12 -32.18 -19.46
N PHE A 968 -22.18 -32.08 -20.26
CA PHE A 968 -23.13 -30.98 -20.20
C PHE A 968 -24.54 -31.47 -19.92
N VAL A 969 -25.31 -30.68 -19.18
CA VAL A 969 -26.74 -30.89 -18.96
C VAL A 969 -27.48 -29.71 -19.55
N ALA A 970 -28.44 -29.97 -20.43
CA ALA A 970 -29.36 -28.97 -20.95
C ALA A 970 -30.76 -29.20 -20.39
N VAL A 971 -31.34 -28.15 -19.83
CA VAL A 971 -32.74 -28.09 -19.42
C VAL A 971 -33.44 -27.20 -20.42
N GLU A 972 -34.45 -27.71 -21.12
CA GLU A 972 -35.11 -26.97 -22.21
C GLU A 972 -36.61 -26.87 -21.94
N SER A 973 -37.20 -25.72 -22.26
CA SER A 973 -38.66 -25.62 -22.37
C SER A 973 -39.12 -26.57 -23.49
N SER A 974 -40.09 -27.45 -23.19
CA SER A 974 -40.46 -28.54 -24.13
C SER A 974 -41.01 -28.06 -25.47
N ASP A 975 -41.48 -26.81 -25.55
CA ASP A 975 -42.01 -26.21 -26.77
C ASP A 975 -41.20 -25.02 -27.28
N LYS A 976 -39.94 -24.90 -26.81
CA LYS A 976 -39.01 -23.81 -27.13
C LYS A 976 -39.54 -22.44 -26.72
N GLY A 977 -40.04 -22.35 -25.48
CA GLY A 977 -40.43 -21.09 -24.84
C GLY A 977 -41.78 -20.53 -25.27
N LYS A 978 -42.69 -21.34 -25.83
CA LYS A 978 -43.98 -20.85 -26.34
C LYS A 978 -45.05 -20.79 -25.25
N LYS A 979 -45.36 -21.92 -24.63
CA LYS A 979 -46.41 -22.07 -23.61
C LYS A 979 -45.93 -22.85 -22.38
N GLN A 980 -44.79 -23.53 -22.46
CA GLN A 980 -44.22 -24.26 -21.34
C GLN A 980 -43.20 -23.38 -20.63
N HIS A 981 -43.57 -22.91 -19.44
CA HIS A 981 -42.75 -22.04 -18.60
C HIS A 981 -42.60 -22.70 -17.23
N SER A 982 -41.38 -23.10 -16.88
CA SER A 982 -41.14 -23.89 -15.68
C SER A 982 -39.95 -23.38 -14.92
N ASN A 983 -40.13 -23.20 -13.61
CA ASN A 983 -39.01 -23.30 -12.68
C ASN A 983 -38.54 -24.77 -12.64
N TYR A 984 -37.31 -24.97 -12.22
CA TYR A 984 -36.83 -26.29 -11.83
C TYR A 984 -35.68 -26.16 -10.85
N ASN A 985 -35.51 -27.20 -10.04
CA ASN A 985 -34.30 -27.48 -9.29
C ASN A 985 -33.87 -28.90 -9.66
N ILE A 986 -32.61 -29.08 -10.02
CA ILE A 986 -32.05 -30.38 -10.37
C ILE A 986 -30.95 -30.69 -9.37
N SER A 987 -31.11 -31.80 -8.66
CA SER A 987 -30.08 -32.41 -7.83
C SER A 987 -29.47 -33.59 -8.59
N VAL A 988 -28.15 -33.56 -8.82
CA VAL A 988 -27.43 -34.68 -9.41
C VAL A 988 -26.83 -35.52 -8.29
N LYS A 989 -27.28 -36.77 -8.18
CA LYS A 989 -26.66 -37.78 -7.32
C LYS A 989 -25.66 -38.55 -8.18
N ALA A 990 -24.40 -38.56 -7.75
CA ALA A 990 -23.41 -39.51 -8.24
C ALA A 990 -23.22 -40.61 -7.21
N ASP A 991 -23.31 -41.87 -7.66
CA ASP A 991 -22.85 -43.00 -6.86
C ASP A 991 -21.35 -43.16 -7.15
N ILE A 992 -20.53 -42.75 -6.17
CA ILE A 992 -19.07 -42.75 -6.23
C ILE A 992 -18.56 -44.18 -6.04
N PHE A 993 -17.64 -44.62 -6.88
CA PHE A 993 -16.93 -45.88 -6.67
C PHE A 993 -15.89 -45.71 -5.55
N PRO A 994 -15.70 -46.70 -4.66
CA PRO A 994 -14.60 -46.65 -3.68
C PRO A 994 -13.27 -46.40 -4.40
N VAL A 995 -12.38 -45.64 -3.78
CA VAL A 995 -11.01 -45.48 -4.28
C VAL A 995 -10.27 -46.75 -3.88
N GLU A 996 -9.52 -47.35 -4.80
CA GLU A 996 -8.67 -48.53 -4.54
C GLU A 996 -7.80 -48.25 -3.30
N ALA A 997 -8.08 -48.97 -2.21
CA ALA A 997 -7.42 -48.76 -0.92
C ALA A 997 -6.10 -49.57 -0.83
N LYS A 998 -5.98 -50.64 -1.60
CA LYS A 998 -4.83 -51.54 -1.64
C LYS A 998 -4.47 -51.82 -3.09
N PHE A 999 -3.25 -51.48 -3.50
CA PHE A 999 -2.73 -51.82 -4.82
C PHE A 999 -2.41 -53.32 -4.89
N ASN A 1000 -3.41 -54.19 -4.98
CA ASN A 1000 -3.23 -55.65 -5.04
C ASN A 1000 -3.82 -56.25 -6.33
N ASN A 1001 -3.89 -55.45 -7.39
CA ASN A 1001 -4.54 -55.77 -8.66
C ASN A 1001 -3.88 -56.89 -9.50
N ASP A 1002 -2.71 -57.38 -9.09
CA ASP A 1002 -2.02 -58.51 -9.70
C ASP A 1002 -1.16 -59.28 -8.69
N ARG A 1003 -0.70 -60.48 -9.07
CA ARG A 1003 0.09 -61.36 -8.20
C ARG A 1003 1.41 -60.77 -7.70
N SER A 1004 2.03 -59.86 -8.44
CA SER A 1004 3.29 -59.22 -8.01
C SER A 1004 3.06 -58.16 -6.92
N HIS A 1005 1.83 -57.66 -6.83
CA HIS A 1005 1.39 -56.71 -5.81
C HIS A 1005 0.47 -57.36 -4.75
N ALA A 1006 0.44 -58.68 -4.66
CA ALA A 1006 -0.45 -59.38 -3.74
C ALA A 1006 -0.21 -58.97 -2.27
N SER A 1007 -1.27 -58.61 -1.57
CA SER A 1007 -1.21 -58.24 -0.15
C SER A 1007 -1.04 -59.48 0.75
N ASN A 1008 -0.31 -59.37 1.86
CA ASN A 1008 -0.19 -60.47 2.81
C ASN A 1008 -1.48 -60.63 3.64
N LEU A 1009 -1.78 -61.87 4.08
CA LEU A 1009 -2.92 -62.13 4.98
C LEU A 1009 -2.72 -61.48 6.37
N ALA A 1010 -3.81 -60.97 6.93
CA ALA A 1010 -3.91 -60.58 8.33
C ALA A 1010 -4.54 -61.71 9.14
N GLN A 1011 -3.88 -62.16 10.21
CA GLN A 1011 -4.43 -63.18 11.12
C GLN A 1011 -5.24 -62.53 12.23
N SER A 1012 -6.36 -63.16 12.62
CA SER A 1012 -7.18 -62.71 13.75
C SER A 1012 -6.35 -62.71 15.05
N GLY A 1013 -6.13 -61.54 15.64
CA GLY A 1013 -5.41 -61.35 16.91
C GLY A 1013 -3.87 -61.26 16.83
N ASN A 1014 -3.24 -61.52 15.67
CA ASN A 1014 -1.77 -61.54 15.52
C ASN A 1014 -1.20 -60.56 14.47
N GLY A 1015 -2.03 -59.74 13.83
CA GLY A 1015 -1.57 -58.77 12.81
C GLY A 1015 -1.18 -59.41 11.47
N VAL A 1016 -0.45 -58.67 10.62
CA VAL A 1016 -0.01 -59.15 9.30
C VAL A 1016 1.17 -60.12 9.47
N VAL A 1017 1.01 -61.36 9.01
CA VAL A 1017 2.01 -62.43 9.22
C VAL A 1017 2.40 -63.05 7.88
N ASN A 1018 3.70 -63.29 7.65
CA ASN A 1018 4.19 -63.90 6.40
C ASN A 1018 4.03 -65.43 6.37
N THR A 1019 3.92 -66.08 7.54
CA THR A 1019 3.77 -67.54 7.69
C THR A 1019 2.43 -67.84 8.35
N TRP A 1020 1.60 -68.64 7.69
CA TRP A 1020 0.31 -69.04 8.23
C TRP A 1020 0.44 -70.35 9.02
N ASP A 1021 0.19 -70.28 10.32
CA ASP A 1021 0.30 -71.36 11.32
C ASP A 1021 -1.04 -72.08 11.57
N GLY A 1022 -2.09 -71.65 10.88
CA GLY A 1022 -3.39 -72.27 10.88
C GLY A 1022 -4.46 -71.62 11.76
N VAL A 1023 -4.29 -70.35 12.10
CA VAL A 1023 -5.36 -69.54 12.72
C VAL A 1023 -6.22 -68.89 11.64
N ASP A 1024 -7.55 -68.93 11.76
CA ASP A 1024 -8.48 -68.33 10.81
C ASP A 1024 -8.09 -66.89 10.42
N ALA A 1025 -8.04 -66.63 9.11
CA ALA A 1025 -7.69 -65.34 8.54
C ALA A 1025 -8.90 -64.71 7.86
N GLN A 1026 -9.08 -63.41 8.04
CA GLN A 1026 -10.20 -62.66 7.48
C GLN A 1026 -9.67 -61.51 6.64
N ILE A 1027 -10.23 -61.33 5.45
CA ILE A 1027 -9.84 -60.29 4.51
C ILE A 1027 -11.09 -59.52 4.08
N ASP A 1028 -11.05 -58.21 4.21
CA ASP A 1028 -12.01 -57.30 3.62
C ASP A 1028 -11.38 -56.48 2.49
N ASP A 1029 -12.07 -56.43 1.35
CA ASP A 1029 -11.73 -55.54 0.22
C ASP A 1029 -12.94 -55.33 -0.70
N TRP A 1030 -12.75 -54.77 -1.90
CA TRP A 1030 -13.83 -54.61 -2.86
C TRP A 1030 -13.37 -54.86 -4.30
N VAL A 1031 -14.29 -55.35 -5.15
CA VAL A 1031 -14.05 -55.45 -6.60
C VAL A 1031 -15.12 -54.69 -7.38
N GLY A 1032 -14.75 -54.01 -8.45
CA GLY A 1032 -15.63 -53.19 -9.26
C GLY A 1032 -14.94 -52.31 -10.29
N PHE A 1033 -15.50 -51.14 -10.57
CA PHE A 1033 -15.01 -50.27 -11.65
C PHE A 1033 -13.65 -49.68 -11.31
N GLY A 1034 -12.64 -50.00 -12.13
CA GLY A 1034 -11.25 -49.59 -11.88
C GLY A 1034 -10.46 -50.57 -11.01
N ASP A 1035 -11.12 -51.58 -10.43
CA ASP A 1035 -10.51 -52.55 -9.51
C ASP A 1035 -11.07 -53.96 -9.75
N LYS A 1036 -10.47 -54.67 -10.71
CA LYS A 1036 -11.10 -55.86 -11.29
C LYS A 1036 -10.86 -57.12 -10.46
N SER A 1037 -9.71 -57.21 -9.84
CA SER A 1037 -9.21 -58.43 -9.21
C SER A 1037 -8.25 -58.08 -8.08
N ASP A 1038 -8.48 -58.61 -6.89
CA ASP A 1038 -7.58 -58.45 -5.75
C ASP A 1038 -6.80 -59.73 -5.49
N TYR A 1039 -5.50 -59.62 -5.24
CA TYR A 1039 -4.63 -60.75 -4.94
C TYR A 1039 -4.11 -60.69 -3.51
N PHE A 1040 -4.18 -61.83 -2.81
CA PHE A 1040 -3.61 -62.00 -1.47
C PHE A 1040 -2.67 -63.19 -1.43
N ALA A 1041 -1.57 -63.07 -0.70
CA ALA A 1041 -0.52 -64.07 -0.58
C ALA A 1041 -0.44 -64.64 0.84
N PHE A 1042 -0.20 -65.96 0.93
CA PHE A 1042 0.06 -66.65 2.18
C PHE A 1042 1.02 -67.83 2.00
N GLU A 1043 1.69 -68.21 3.08
CA GLU A 1043 2.61 -69.36 3.10
C GLU A 1043 2.13 -70.42 4.09
N MET A 1044 1.86 -71.62 3.56
CA MET A 1044 1.48 -72.79 4.35
C MET A 1044 2.70 -73.33 5.08
N THR A 1045 2.62 -73.46 6.40
CA THR A 1045 3.69 -74.06 7.24
C THR A 1045 3.49 -75.56 7.49
N LYS A 1046 2.30 -76.08 7.21
CA LYS A 1046 1.93 -77.50 7.31
C LYS A 1046 0.95 -77.87 6.18
N ALA A 1047 0.88 -79.15 5.83
CA ALA A 1047 0.01 -79.63 4.76
C ALA A 1047 -1.42 -79.89 5.25
N GLU A 1048 -2.37 -79.04 4.85
CA GLU A 1048 -3.77 -79.07 5.34
C GLU A 1048 -4.76 -78.60 4.25
N LYS A 1049 -6.05 -78.93 4.44
CA LYS A 1049 -7.13 -78.43 3.59
C LYS A 1049 -7.61 -77.07 4.07
N ILE A 1050 -7.79 -76.18 3.10
CA ILE A 1050 -8.20 -74.81 3.32
C ILE A 1050 -9.58 -74.58 2.72
N ASP A 1051 -10.44 -73.90 3.47
CA ASP A 1051 -11.75 -73.42 3.06
C ASP A 1051 -11.74 -71.91 2.82
N PHE A 1052 -12.51 -71.47 1.83
CA PHE A 1052 -12.60 -70.06 1.43
C PHE A 1052 -14.07 -69.64 1.45
N ASN A 1053 -14.49 -68.91 2.49
CA ASN A 1053 -15.86 -68.41 2.58
C ASN A 1053 -15.91 -66.95 2.12
N LEU A 1054 -16.52 -66.69 0.95
CA LEU A 1054 -16.68 -65.35 0.39
C LEU A 1054 -18.09 -64.83 0.64
N GLU A 1055 -18.19 -63.77 1.42
CA GLU A 1055 -19.41 -62.99 1.65
C GLU A 1055 -19.32 -61.67 0.89
N LEU A 1056 -20.43 -61.26 0.25
CA LEU A 1056 -20.50 -60.03 -0.53
C LEU A 1056 -21.37 -59.00 0.20
N ASP A 1057 -20.93 -57.75 0.24
CA ASP A 1057 -21.71 -56.66 0.82
C ASP A 1057 -23.02 -56.37 0.06
N ASP A 1058 -23.07 -56.68 -1.25
CA ASP A 1058 -24.29 -56.60 -2.06
C ASP A 1058 -24.97 -57.98 -2.18
N ASP A 1059 -26.00 -58.18 -1.35
CA ASP A 1059 -26.86 -59.38 -1.34
C ASP A 1059 -27.51 -59.71 -2.70
N ASN A 1060 -27.57 -58.75 -3.64
CA ASN A 1060 -28.12 -58.98 -4.97
C ASN A 1060 -27.12 -59.65 -5.92
N LEU A 1061 -25.84 -59.69 -5.55
CA LEU A 1061 -24.78 -60.33 -6.32
C LEU A 1061 -24.58 -61.78 -5.87
N LYS A 1062 -24.21 -62.64 -6.82
CA LYS A 1062 -24.04 -64.08 -6.55
C LYS A 1062 -22.58 -64.49 -6.73
N VAL A 1063 -22.00 -65.06 -5.68
CA VAL A 1063 -20.67 -65.71 -5.71
C VAL A 1063 -20.63 -66.79 -6.79
N GLY A 1064 -19.51 -66.86 -7.52
CA GLY A 1064 -19.32 -67.74 -8.67
C GLY A 1064 -19.86 -67.19 -10.00
N LYS A 1065 -20.80 -66.23 -9.97
CA LYS A 1065 -21.35 -65.57 -11.18
C LYS A 1065 -20.88 -64.13 -11.33
N ALA A 1066 -21.10 -63.29 -10.32
CA ALA A 1066 -20.75 -61.88 -10.32
C ALA A 1066 -19.30 -61.69 -9.86
N VAL A 1067 -18.95 -62.24 -8.69
CA VAL A 1067 -17.61 -62.24 -8.07
C VAL A 1067 -17.13 -63.68 -7.86
N LYS A 1068 -15.83 -63.94 -7.99
CA LYS A 1068 -15.24 -65.29 -7.96
C LYS A 1068 -13.94 -65.34 -7.15
N VAL A 1069 -13.72 -66.44 -6.44
CA VAL A 1069 -12.44 -66.80 -5.80
C VAL A 1069 -11.65 -67.76 -6.70
N THR A 1070 -10.36 -67.50 -6.89
CA THR A 1070 -9.43 -68.42 -7.58
C THR A 1070 -8.12 -68.57 -6.78
N LEU A 1071 -7.71 -69.81 -6.51
CA LEU A 1071 -6.45 -70.11 -5.82
C LEU A 1071 -5.34 -70.45 -6.83
N TYR A 1072 -4.13 -69.94 -6.59
CA TYR A 1072 -2.91 -70.20 -7.36
C TYR A 1072 -1.77 -70.67 -6.45
N ASN A 1073 -0.92 -71.57 -6.96
CA ASN A 1073 0.34 -71.92 -6.29
C ASN A 1073 1.46 -70.91 -6.62
N ALA A 1074 2.63 -71.07 -6.01
CA ALA A 1074 3.81 -70.20 -6.24
C ALA A 1074 4.23 -70.06 -7.72
N ALA A 1075 4.02 -71.10 -8.55
CA ALA A 1075 4.30 -71.07 -9.98
C ALA A 1075 3.19 -70.40 -10.81
N GLY A 1076 2.13 -69.90 -10.16
CA GLY A 1076 1.01 -69.23 -10.79
C GLY A 1076 0.00 -70.16 -11.46
N LYS A 1077 0.03 -71.46 -11.15
CA LYS A 1077 -0.93 -72.46 -11.66
C LYS A 1077 -2.16 -72.53 -10.75
N LYS A 1078 -3.35 -72.57 -11.35
CA LYS A 1078 -4.61 -72.69 -10.61
C LYS A 1078 -4.67 -74.00 -9.80
N VAL A 1079 -5.08 -73.88 -8.55
CA VAL A 1079 -5.37 -74.99 -7.65
C VAL A 1079 -6.88 -75.21 -7.65
N ALA A 1080 -7.32 -76.46 -7.73
CA ALA A 1080 -8.73 -76.78 -7.85
C ALA A 1080 -9.45 -76.68 -6.50
N LEU A 1081 -10.46 -75.80 -6.46
CA LEU A 1081 -11.46 -75.74 -5.39
C LEU A 1081 -12.68 -76.58 -5.77
N ASP A 1082 -13.42 -77.07 -4.79
CA ASP A 1082 -14.72 -77.70 -4.99
C ASP A 1082 -15.87 -76.67 -5.08
N LYS A 1083 -17.12 -77.13 -4.99
CA LYS A 1083 -18.29 -76.26 -5.11
C LYS A 1083 -18.55 -75.42 -3.86
N LEU A 1084 -17.99 -75.80 -2.72
CA LEU A 1084 -18.03 -75.06 -1.47
C LEU A 1084 -16.82 -74.13 -1.33
N MET A 1085 -15.99 -74.03 -2.38
CA MET A 1085 -14.74 -73.26 -2.40
C MET A 1085 -13.64 -73.83 -1.51
N THR A 1086 -13.78 -75.07 -1.05
CA THR A 1086 -12.75 -75.79 -0.30
C THR A 1086 -11.72 -76.43 -1.23
N THR A 1087 -10.45 -76.45 -0.82
CA THR A 1087 -9.39 -77.15 -1.55
C THR A 1087 -9.67 -78.65 -1.66
N LYS A 1088 -9.59 -79.21 -2.88
CA LYS A 1088 -9.90 -80.64 -3.12
C LYS A 1088 -8.91 -81.62 -2.48
N LYS A 1089 -7.70 -81.15 -2.19
CA LYS A 1089 -6.58 -81.88 -1.59
C LYS A 1089 -5.85 -80.94 -0.66
N ASP A 1090 -5.15 -81.50 0.31
CA ASP A 1090 -4.27 -80.78 1.23
C ASP A 1090 -3.25 -79.95 0.42
N LEU A 1091 -3.11 -78.68 0.78
CA LEU A 1091 -2.10 -77.81 0.20
C LEU A 1091 -0.75 -78.17 0.81
N ALA A 1092 0.24 -78.52 -0.02
CA ALA A 1092 1.60 -78.74 0.49
C ALA A 1092 2.21 -77.45 1.05
N ILE A 1093 3.20 -77.58 1.93
CA ILE A 1093 3.99 -76.47 2.49
C ILE A 1093 4.53 -75.59 1.36
N GLY A 1094 4.37 -74.27 1.51
CA GLY A 1094 4.84 -73.28 0.54
C GLY A 1094 3.85 -72.15 0.26
N LYS A 1095 4.22 -71.26 -0.66
CA LYS A 1095 3.49 -70.01 -0.96
C LYS A 1095 2.33 -70.21 -1.94
N TYR A 1096 1.20 -69.57 -1.64
CA TYR A 1096 -0.03 -69.54 -2.45
C TYR A 1096 -0.55 -68.11 -2.60
N PHE A 1097 -1.40 -67.92 -3.61
CA PHE A 1097 -2.08 -66.66 -3.90
C PHE A 1097 -3.56 -66.90 -4.13
N VAL A 1098 -4.43 -66.19 -3.42
CA VAL A 1098 -5.87 -66.18 -3.68
C VAL A 1098 -6.25 -64.89 -4.42
N GLU A 1099 -7.05 -65.02 -5.47
CA GLU A 1099 -7.63 -63.93 -6.26
C GLU A 1099 -9.13 -63.84 -5.99
N VAL A 1100 -9.63 -62.66 -5.63
CA VAL A 1100 -11.05 -62.34 -5.66
C VAL A 1100 -11.29 -61.41 -6.84
N SER A 1101 -12.21 -61.74 -7.76
CA SER A 1101 -12.37 -60.99 -9.02
C SER A 1101 -13.81 -60.81 -9.47
N THR A 1102 -14.11 -59.68 -10.11
CA THR A 1102 -15.42 -59.42 -10.73
C THR A 1102 -15.46 -59.87 -12.20
N SER A 1103 -16.57 -60.47 -12.60
CA SER A 1103 -16.80 -60.90 -13.98
C SER A 1103 -17.06 -59.74 -14.96
N ASN A 1104 -17.44 -58.57 -14.45
CA ASN A 1104 -17.63 -57.35 -15.24
C ASN A 1104 -17.53 -56.12 -14.33
N GLU A 1105 -16.34 -55.53 -14.29
CA GLU A 1105 -16.00 -54.31 -13.53
C GLU A 1105 -16.94 -53.12 -13.81
N LYS A 1106 -17.58 -53.05 -14.97
CA LYS A 1106 -18.50 -51.96 -15.33
C LYS A 1106 -19.93 -52.17 -14.83
N LYS A 1107 -20.22 -53.35 -14.29
CA LYS A 1107 -21.58 -53.78 -13.92
C LYS A 1107 -21.70 -54.23 -12.47
N TYR A 1108 -20.73 -54.99 -11.98
CA TYR A 1108 -20.76 -55.63 -10.68
C TYR A 1108 -19.70 -54.98 -9.78
N LEU A 1109 -20.18 -54.25 -8.78
CA LEU A 1109 -19.40 -53.61 -7.72
C LEU A 1109 -19.86 -54.22 -6.40
N SER A 1110 -18.92 -54.71 -5.59
CA SER A 1110 -19.21 -55.18 -4.24
C SER A 1110 -17.97 -55.03 -3.38
N GLY A 1111 -18.14 -54.54 -2.16
CA GLY A 1111 -17.26 -54.96 -1.08
C GLY A 1111 -17.47 -56.45 -0.79
N TYR A 1112 -16.46 -57.09 -0.21
CA TYR A 1112 -16.54 -58.48 0.19
C TYR A 1112 -15.72 -58.73 1.44
N ASN A 1113 -16.08 -59.81 2.12
CA ASN A 1113 -15.31 -60.39 3.20
C ASN A 1113 -14.97 -61.84 2.82
N LEU A 1114 -13.68 -62.18 2.86
CA LEU A 1114 -13.18 -63.52 2.59
C LEU A 1114 -12.58 -64.09 3.88
N ASP A 1115 -13.25 -65.09 4.44
CA ASP A 1115 -12.69 -65.91 5.51
C ASP A 1115 -11.91 -67.09 4.92
N ILE A 1116 -10.73 -67.34 5.48
CA ILE A 1116 -9.83 -68.43 5.14
C ILE A 1116 -9.59 -69.25 6.40
N THR A 1117 -10.08 -70.50 6.39
CA THR A 1117 -10.03 -71.38 7.57
C THR A 1117 -9.44 -72.73 7.20
N ILE A 1118 -8.97 -73.47 8.21
CA ILE A 1118 -8.57 -74.88 8.04
C ILE A 1118 -9.76 -75.79 8.27
N CYS A 1119 -9.85 -76.84 7.46
CA CYS A 1119 -10.89 -77.87 7.56
C CYS A 1119 -10.62 -78.92 8.65
#